data_AF-A0A3D2Z7R3-F1
#
_entry.id   AF-A0A3D2Z7R3-F1
#
_cell.length_a   1.000
_cell.length_b   1.000
_cell.length_c   1.000
_cell.angle_alpha   90.00
_cell.angle_beta   90.00
_cell.angle_gamma   90.00
#
_symmetry.space_group_name_H-M   'P 1'
#
loop_
_entity.id
_entity.type
_entity.pdbx_description
1 polymer ?
#
loop_
_entity_poly.entity_id
_entity_poly.type
_entity_poly.pdbx_seq_one_letter_code
_entity_poly.pdbx_strand_id
1 'polypeptide(L)'
;MAVSPTRTDAAAWRIGDSDQSWELYPVSFMLNSGETFKPEYIWGGAHATEIVVDDDGDGLIDEDPVDVVDNDADGLFNEDPLDGIDNDRDGLIDEDGADPQFDNDGDGLLNEDGLRTGGLIYDPALRTALIEAPYFRHPTAEDAADDPEGPGYGWGDDDNDVSFNEDPIDGVDNDNDGLVDEDSEGPPRPLPNTWLVRTFSYDAGNATQSQRTQISFTWDADASAYSATAPGGGTILATSAMQRFTPSDYLRPIRLNPSRNISLLTVDRFMSGEFSNVDPTDSQAWGAVLTGTSHEGTSGHGQVADGNIFTARAVSQRSSSSYFRVHFLALYWLDLIRLKPRPDFPDRTPTSFDIWYAGDKSNHFRTSFVLDELRTSMNTRDPIIPRQIDQTRPPIKEYRFGENEEYPPRKARILNFVSRMPEGQTWELSEFQVYGHGYALDATYVSEIIDVGTSRPRFRRYFDLDDPSRPIALETIQTKDSNDDGTVSGDELAANRIASQFDAAATGRPVTWGRVRWSGQVEGENADLQIRVRSGTSLDTRIYQRKVGRGVVSPFIGASLVADWPEPGSRLELFSYAQLSGLTRSPVKDLPLNLVTDQDGSPGGWTQWTAPFDFLEGKVDADATSGGILLPLPPLHRYIQFKLDFVSGEESGISLDFLEFDFANPVVSRGILAEIFPDTAAVLGEPTVFSYVLKPDLSTADVGFNRIDISVPSPQASIDSLRIDDLRWERVLPVAPTDLSETDASLWIAERLSSSTWLDTMSVGAGTRFAAVTFFDSSVSLHKLGIKTRVMTAVDFPRGQDREIEISLTTPVYRLLTGFDSWIWNETATQDLQQPTQPGNASDRLPSDAVRVTVQDANSTISVRQVVPNPFTPNGDGVNDAVQWTFDVFLLTAATDVSVTLYNLNGRQIRVIDTPATAGELTLAWDGRDESGNLVPPGMYLYQLYLASDTDDSKQQLGTIAVAY
;
A
#
# COMPACT_ATOMS: atom_id res chain seq x y z
N MET A 1 29.37 1.65 -30.74
CA MET A 1 28.22 2.56 -30.56
C MET A 1 26.94 1.79 -30.83
N ALA A 2 26.45 1.09 -29.82
CA ALA A 2 25.13 0.45 -29.88
C ALA A 2 24.12 1.43 -29.29
N VAL A 3 23.08 1.74 -30.05
CA VAL A 3 21.92 2.51 -29.59
C VAL A 3 21.12 1.58 -28.71
N SER A 4 21.10 1.83 -27.40
CA SER A 4 20.19 1.14 -26.47
C SER A 4 18.73 1.42 -26.86
N PRO A 5 17.83 0.42 -26.78
CA PRO A 5 16.43 0.64 -27.12
C PRO A 5 15.83 1.67 -26.16
N THR A 6 15.33 2.76 -26.74
CA THR A 6 14.57 3.79 -26.02
C THR A 6 13.22 3.17 -25.69
N ARG A 7 12.98 2.86 -24.41
CA ARG A 7 11.70 2.31 -23.93
C ARG A 7 10.62 3.38 -24.11
N THR A 8 9.86 3.33 -25.19
CA THR A 8 8.73 4.25 -25.48
C THR A 8 7.37 3.70 -25.03
N ASP A 9 7.35 2.51 -24.44
CA ASP A 9 6.11 1.79 -24.08
C ASP A 9 5.71 2.08 -22.63
N ALA A 10 4.41 2.05 -22.35
CA ALA A 10 3.90 2.05 -20.98
C ALA A 10 4.49 0.87 -20.22
N ALA A 11 5.11 1.15 -19.07
CA ALA A 11 5.62 0.15 -18.16
C ALA A 11 4.63 -0.01 -17.01
N ALA A 12 4.22 -1.24 -16.74
CA ALA A 12 3.66 -1.61 -15.44
C ALA A 12 4.82 -2.00 -14.53
N TRP A 13 4.73 -1.63 -13.26
CA TRP A 13 5.63 -2.14 -12.24
C TRP A 13 4.81 -2.61 -11.05
N ARG A 14 5.08 -3.85 -10.66
CA ARG A 14 4.39 -4.61 -9.63
C ARG A 14 5.31 -4.76 -8.43
N ILE A 15 4.75 -4.71 -7.24
CA ILE A 15 5.36 -4.95 -5.94
C ILE A 15 4.55 -6.05 -5.28
N GLY A 16 5.19 -7.06 -4.70
CA GLY A 16 4.57 -8.26 -4.16
C GLY A 16 4.61 -9.49 -5.09
N ASP A 17 5.52 -9.54 -6.05
CA ASP A 17 5.75 -10.73 -6.89
C ASP A 17 7.19 -11.26 -6.80
N SER A 18 7.51 -12.35 -7.49
CA SER A 18 8.85 -12.95 -7.48
C SER A 18 9.95 -12.04 -8.05
N ASP A 19 9.56 -11.05 -8.88
CA ASP A 19 10.51 -10.12 -9.47
C ASP A 19 10.78 -8.95 -8.50
N GLN A 20 9.78 -8.55 -7.70
CA GLN A 20 9.81 -7.45 -6.74
C GLN A 20 8.93 -7.82 -5.54
N SER A 21 9.48 -8.58 -4.58
CA SER A 21 8.72 -9.01 -3.40
C SER A 21 8.34 -7.83 -2.51
N TRP A 22 7.40 -8.07 -1.60
CA TRP A 22 7.17 -7.12 -0.52
C TRP A 22 8.42 -7.01 0.33
N GLU A 23 8.72 -5.81 0.80
CA GLU A 23 9.75 -5.65 1.79
C GLU A 23 9.31 -4.74 2.94
N LEU A 24 9.49 -5.24 4.17
CA LEU A 24 9.05 -4.58 5.40
C LEU A 24 10.16 -3.75 6.03
N TYR A 25 10.01 -2.44 5.96
CA TYR A 25 10.95 -1.53 6.61
C TYR A 25 10.24 -0.29 7.17
N PRO A 26 10.79 0.34 8.21
CA PRO A 26 10.20 1.51 8.82
C PRO A 26 10.33 2.72 7.88
N VAL A 27 9.25 3.03 7.18
CA VAL A 27 9.19 4.24 6.34
C VAL A 27 8.69 5.47 7.13
N SER A 28 8.24 5.24 8.35
CA SER A 28 7.95 6.26 9.36
C SER A 28 8.68 5.99 10.66
N PHE A 29 9.18 7.07 11.26
CA PHE A 29 9.71 7.13 12.62
C PHE A 29 8.72 6.54 13.65
N MET A 30 9.26 5.92 14.70
CA MET A 30 8.49 5.48 15.86
C MET A 30 8.23 6.66 16.82
N LEU A 31 7.05 6.66 17.46
CA LEU A 31 6.72 7.56 18.57
C LEU A 31 7.57 7.21 19.78
N ASN A 32 8.56 8.04 20.15
CA ASN A 32 9.36 7.76 21.35
C ASN A 32 8.66 8.25 22.65
N SER A 33 8.95 7.65 23.81
CA SER A 33 8.47 8.21 25.09
C SER A 33 9.07 9.59 25.35
N GLY A 34 8.22 10.53 25.78
CA GLY A 34 8.61 11.93 25.97
C GLY A 34 8.51 12.79 24.71
N GLU A 35 8.07 12.22 23.59
CA GLU A 35 7.81 12.95 22.36
C GLU A 35 6.38 13.51 22.30
N THR A 36 6.22 14.58 21.54
CA THR A 36 4.91 15.12 21.21
C THR A 36 4.25 14.24 20.17
N PHE A 37 3.16 13.57 20.53
CA PHE A 37 2.18 13.13 19.54
C PHE A 37 1.79 14.29 18.62
N LYS A 38 1.99 14.10 17.32
CA LYS A 38 1.30 14.89 16.29
C LYS A 38 0.28 13.99 15.59
N PRO A 39 -0.89 14.52 15.20
CA PRO A 39 -1.94 13.74 14.53
C PRO A 39 -1.48 12.98 13.28
N GLU A 40 -0.42 13.43 12.60
CA GLU A 40 0.14 12.82 11.40
C GLU A 40 1.13 11.66 11.67
N TYR A 41 1.32 11.25 12.93
CA TYR A 41 2.22 10.16 13.29
C TYR A 41 1.56 8.80 13.04
N ILE A 42 2.32 7.87 12.48
CA ILE A 42 1.84 6.52 12.17
C ILE A 42 2.01 5.64 13.41
N TRP A 43 0.91 5.06 13.88
CA TRP A 43 0.88 4.11 14.98
C TRP A 43 1.00 2.69 14.41
N GLY A 44 1.70 1.79 15.11
CA GLY A 44 1.97 0.43 14.62
C GLY A 44 2.99 0.42 13.48
N GLY A 45 2.78 1.22 12.43
CA GLY A 45 3.69 1.32 11.29
C GLY A 45 3.97 -0.04 10.65
N ALA A 46 5.11 -0.13 9.96
CA ALA A 46 5.58 -1.39 9.39
C ALA A 46 5.84 -2.47 10.47
N HIS A 47 5.92 -2.08 11.76
CA HIS A 47 6.06 -3.01 12.90
C HIS A 47 4.81 -3.85 13.16
N ALA A 48 3.67 -3.39 12.67
CA ALA A 48 2.38 -4.04 12.85
C ALA A 48 1.96 -4.87 11.62
N THR A 49 2.83 -4.95 10.61
CA THR A 49 2.62 -5.70 9.37
C THR A 49 3.63 -6.84 9.24
N GLU A 50 3.28 -7.85 8.45
CA GLU A 50 4.12 -9.00 8.14
C GLU A 50 4.01 -9.37 6.66
N ILE A 51 5.12 -9.88 6.13
CA ILE A 51 5.16 -10.56 4.83
C ILE A 51 4.98 -12.03 5.16
N VAL A 52 4.03 -12.65 4.48
CA VAL A 52 3.83 -14.08 4.57
C VAL A 52 4.23 -14.67 3.24
N VAL A 53 5.15 -15.62 3.30
CA VAL A 53 5.49 -16.47 2.18
C VAL A 53 4.50 -17.62 2.22
N ASP A 54 3.54 -17.60 1.31
CA ASP A 54 2.53 -18.64 1.20
C ASP A 54 3.06 -19.75 0.30
N ASP A 55 3.75 -20.70 0.91
CA ASP A 55 4.42 -21.78 0.18
C ASP A 55 3.38 -22.78 -0.38
N ASP A 56 2.23 -22.99 0.28
CA ASP A 56 1.21 -23.96 -0.14
C ASP A 56 -0.10 -23.35 -0.71
N GLY A 57 -0.30 -22.04 -0.57
CA GLY A 57 -1.39 -21.27 -1.16
C GLY A 57 -2.65 -21.15 -0.29
N ASP A 58 -2.56 -21.39 1.02
CA ASP A 58 -3.70 -21.44 1.95
C ASP A 58 -3.98 -20.11 2.70
N GLY A 59 -3.10 -19.11 2.58
CA GLY A 59 -3.24 -17.82 3.25
C GLY A 59 -2.91 -17.81 4.74
N LEU A 60 -2.28 -18.84 5.27
CA LEU A 60 -1.79 -18.94 6.66
C LEU A 60 -0.26 -18.85 6.71
N ILE A 61 0.29 -18.69 7.92
CA ILE A 61 1.72 -18.95 8.17
C ILE A 61 1.74 -20.37 8.71
N ASP A 62 1.88 -21.36 7.85
CA ASP A 62 2.22 -22.72 8.28
C ASP A 62 3.74 -22.91 8.14
N GLU A 63 4.46 -22.51 9.19
CA GLU A 63 5.71 -23.22 9.52
C GLU A 63 5.27 -24.66 9.84
N ASP A 64 5.28 -25.56 8.85
CA ASP A 64 4.71 -26.90 8.98
C ASP A 64 5.38 -27.69 10.13
N PRO A 65 4.61 -28.53 10.88
CA PRO A 65 4.12 -29.78 10.32
C PRO A 65 2.72 -30.18 10.82
N VAL A 66 1.66 -29.92 10.06
CA VAL A 66 0.33 -30.56 10.24
C VAL A 66 -0.32 -30.90 8.90
N ASP A 67 -0.81 -32.14 8.79
CA ASP A 67 -1.48 -32.76 7.63
C ASP A 67 -2.75 -31.99 7.19
N VAL A 68 -2.86 -31.65 5.90
CA VAL A 68 -4.05 -30.99 5.29
C VAL A 68 -4.95 -31.98 4.53
N VAL A 69 -4.94 -33.27 4.88
CA VAL A 69 -5.74 -34.31 4.19
C VAL A 69 -6.97 -34.67 5.02
N ASP A 70 -8.16 -34.37 4.48
CA ASP A 70 -9.44 -34.97 4.87
C ASP A 70 -9.40 -36.47 4.58
N ASN A 71 -9.00 -37.26 5.58
CA ASN A 71 -8.64 -38.66 5.42
C ASN A 71 -9.85 -39.61 5.51
N ASP A 72 -11.04 -39.10 5.86
CA ASP A 72 -12.29 -39.86 5.94
C ASP A 72 -13.46 -39.28 5.11
N ALA A 73 -13.23 -38.16 4.42
CA ALA A 73 -14.10 -37.52 3.43
C ALA A 73 -15.39 -36.93 3.99
N ASP A 74 -15.36 -36.38 5.21
CA ASP A 74 -16.50 -35.75 5.87
C ASP A 74 -16.63 -34.24 5.62
N GLY A 75 -15.57 -33.63 5.04
CA GLY A 75 -15.54 -32.22 4.64
C GLY A 75 -15.13 -31.23 5.72
N LEU A 76 -14.56 -31.68 6.85
CA LEU A 76 -13.96 -30.83 7.89
C LEU A 76 -12.49 -31.22 8.14
N PHE A 77 -11.66 -30.23 8.50
CA PHE A 77 -10.19 -30.39 8.56
C PHE A 77 -9.64 -30.64 9.98
N ASN A 78 -10.47 -31.04 10.95
CA ASN A 78 -10.01 -31.43 12.30
C ASN A 78 -10.65 -32.74 12.79
N GLU A 79 -9.81 -33.57 13.43
CA GLU A 79 -10.12 -34.56 14.48
C GLU A 79 -10.21 -36.07 14.14
N ASP A 80 -10.12 -36.85 15.22
CA ASP A 80 -9.56 -38.20 15.40
C ASP A 80 -10.40 -39.38 14.85
N PRO A 81 -9.84 -40.61 14.76
CA PRO A 81 -10.49 -41.73 14.07
C PRO A 81 -11.67 -42.39 14.83
N LEU A 82 -12.76 -42.65 14.08
CA LEU A 82 -13.96 -43.40 14.49
C LEU A 82 -13.68 -44.79 15.09
N ASP A 83 -13.58 -44.90 16.41
CA ASP A 83 -13.43 -46.18 17.10
C ASP A 83 -14.64 -46.61 17.95
N GLY A 84 -15.65 -45.74 18.11
CA GLY A 84 -16.91 -46.04 18.79
C GLY A 84 -16.75 -46.25 20.30
N ILE A 85 -15.72 -45.67 20.90
CA ILE A 85 -15.41 -45.70 22.32
C ILE A 85 -15.49 -44.27 22.88
N ASP A 86 -16.15 -44.11 24.02
CA ASP A 86 -16.19 -42.86 24.80
C ASP A 86 -14.79 -42.61 25.42
N ASN A 87 -13.95 -41.91 24.65
CA ASN A 87 -12.52 -41.77 24.90
C ASN A 87 -12.20 -40.68 25.94
N ASP A 88 -13.07 -39.70 26.13
CA ASP A 88 -12.99 -38.64 27.16
C ASP A 88 -13.84 -38.92 28.41
N ARG A 89 -14.68 -39.98 28.39
CA ARG A 89 -15.47 -40.53 29.51
C ARG A 89 -16.55 -39.60 30.04
N ASP A 90 -17.17 -38.83 29.16
CA ASP A 90 -18.31 -37.98 29.51
C ASP A 90 -19.65 -38.76 29.56
N GLY A 91 -19.64 -40.01 29.07
CA GLY A 91 -20.77 -40.94 29.08
C GLY A 91 -21.63 -40.91 27.81
N LEU A 92 -21.24 -40.16 26.79
CA LEU A 92 -21.86 -40.13 25.46
C LEU A 92 -20.88 -40.63 24.39
N ILE A 93 -21.40 -40.93 23.19
CA ILE A 93 -20.60 -41.35 22.02
C ILE A 93 -21.04 -40.43 20.89
N ASP A 94 -20.78 -39.13 21.05
CA ASP A 94 -21.16 -38.07 20.10
C ASP A 94 -20.03 -37.05 19.79
N GLU A 95 -18.80 -37.30 20.26
CA GLU A 95 -17.53 -36.74 19.74
C GLU A 95 -17.54 -35.22 19.42
N ASP A 96 -18.11 -34.40 20.33
CA ASP A 96 -18.02 -32.94 20.27
C ASP A 96 -17.71 -32.28 21.64
N GLY A 97 -16.47 -32.46 22.14
CA GLY A 97 -16.04 -31.82 23.39
C GLY A 97 -14.52 -31.71 23.59
N ALA A 98 -14.07 -30.60 24.17
CA ALA A 98 -12.65 -30.32 24.45
C ALA A 98 -12.05 -31.25 25.53
N ASP A 99 -10.78 -31.63 25.36
CA ASP A 99 -9.98 -32.50 26.23
C ASP A 99 -10.17 -32.26 27.76
N PRO A 100 -10.20 -33.32 28.59
CA PRO A 100 -10.46 -33.21 30.03
C PRO A 100 -9.27 -32.61 30.80
N GLN A 101 -9.55 -31.55 31.55
CA GLN A 101 -8.62 -30.93 32.52
C GLN A 101 -8.77 -31.57 33.92
N PHE A 102 -7.66 -31.70 34.66
CA PHE A 102 -7.65 -32.21 36.05
C PHE A 102 -7.38 -31.08 37.06
N ASP A 103 -8.32 -30.88 37.99
CA ASP A 103 -8.20 -30.01 39.17
C ASP A 103 -7.17 -30.62 40.16
N ASN A 104 -5.92 -30.15 40.08
CA ASN A 104 -4.80 -30.74 40.82
C ASN A 104 -4.58 -30.14 42.21
N ASP A 105 -5.22 -29.02 42.54
CA ASP A 105 -5.10 -28.34 43.84
C ASP A 105 -6.41 -28.27 44.64
N GLY A 106 -7.52 -28.75 44.05
CA GLY A 106 -8.78 -29.05 44.72
C GLY A 106 -9.64 -27.82 45.00
N ASP A 107 -9.44 -26.74 44.24
CA ASP A 107 -10.19 -25.49 44.38
C ASP A 107 -11.48 -25.45 43.53
N GLY A 108 -11.69 -26.46 42.68
CA GLY A 108 -12.86 -26.62 41.83
C GLY A 108 -12.81 -25.83 40.53
N LEU A 109 -11.66 -25.27 40.15
CA LEU A 109 -11.41 -24.65 38.85
C LEU A 109 -10.54 -25.58 37.98
N LEU A 110 -10.93 -25.70 36.72
CA LEU A 110 -10.27 -26.53 35.72
C LEU A 110 -9.57 -25.57 34.75
N ASN A 111 -8.24 -25.35 34.88
CA ASN A 111 -7.34 -24.81 33.83
C ASN A 111 -5.86 -24.60 34.27
N GLU A 112 -5.17 -25.62 34.81
CA GLU A 112 -3.71 -25.52 35.08
C GLU A 112 -2.90 -26.73 34.57
N ASP A 113 -2.55 -26.72 33.27
CA ASP A 113 -1.27 -27.21 32.76
C ASP A 113 -0.94 -26.70 31.34
N GLY A 114 0.25 -26.13 31.21
CA GLY A 114 0.74 -25.50 29.99
C GLY A 114 1.64 -26.42 29.16
N LEU A 115 1.24 -26.69 27.92
CA LEU A 115 2.14 -26.94 26.79
C LEU A 115 1.49 -26.37 25.53
N ARG A 116 1.84 -25.12 25.20
CA ARG A 116 1.66 -24.53 23.87
C ARG A 116 3.04 -24.08 23.42
N THR A 117 3.65 -24.85 22.53
CA THR A 117 4.91 -24.48 21.87
C THR A 117 4.55 -23.61 20.68
N GLY A 118 4.72 -22.30 20.84
CA GLY A 118 4.95 -21.43 19.69
C GLY A 118 6.28 -21.83 19.06
N GLY A 119 6.28 -22.03 17.74
CA GLY A 119 7.50 -22.19 16.98
C GLY A 119 8.46 -21.03 17.22
N LEU A 120 9.75 -21.32 17.15
CA LEU A 120 10.82 -20.33 17.09
C LEU A 120 10.86 -19.81 15.65
N ILE A 121 10.52 -18.54 15.42
CA ILE A 121 10.75 -17.86 14.13
C ILE A 121 12.28 -17.74 13.87
N TYR A 122 13.10 -17.79 14.93
CA TYR A 122 14.55 -17.80 14.87
C TYR A 122 15.14 -18.92 15.72
N ASP A 123 15.69 -19.96 15.09
CA ASP A 123 16.56 -20.94 15.74
C ASP A 123 18.04 -20.64 15.40
N PRO A 124 18.85 -20.18 16.38
CA PRO A 124 20.28 -19.98 16.18
C PRO A 124 21.02 -21.27 15.76
N ALA A 125 20.50 -22.44 16.13
CA ALA A 125 21.05 -23.74 15.73
C ALA A 125 20.70 -24.08 14.27
N LEU A 126 19.52 -23.70 13.76
CA LEU A 126 19.18 -23.74 12.33
C LEU A 126 20.04 -22.77 11.51
N ARG A 127 20.34 -21.56 12.01
CA ARG A 127 21.34 -20.69 11.38
C ARG A 127 22.72 -21.33 11.39
N THR A 128 23.10 -22.02 12.48
CA THR A 128 24.38 -22.75 12.54
C THR A 128 24.40 -23.97 11.59
N ALA A 129 23.25 -24.61 11.36
CA ALA A 129 23.09 -25.73 10.42
C ALA A 129 23.00 -25.27 8.95
N LEU A 130 22.50 -24.04 8.69
CA LEU A 130 22.51 -23.37 7.39
C LEU A 130 23.81 -22.59 7.12
N ILE A 131 24.67 -22.41 8.13
CA ILE A 131 26.05 -21.89 8.04
C ILE A 131 27.08 -23.02 7.83
N GLU A 132 26.66 -24.25 7.52
CA GLU A 132 27.60 -25.18 6.87
C GLU A 132 27.76 -24.80 5.39
N ALA A 133 28.90 -24.16 5.09
CA ALA A 133 29.39 -23.84 3.75
C ALA A 133 29.54 -25.10 2.85
N PRO A 134 29.63 -24.94 1.52
CA PRO A 134 28.91 -25.74 0.52
C PRO A 134 29.56 -27.10 0.18
N TYR A 135 28.77 -27.93 -0.52
CA TYR A 135 29.17 -29.15 -1.20
C TYR A 135 30.61 -29.12 -1.76
N PHE A 136 31.53 -29.84 -1.09
CA PHE A 136 32.84 -30.13 -1.65
C PHE A 136 32.72 -31.19 -2.76
N ARG A 137 33.31 -30.94 -3.94
CA ARG A 137 33.45 -31.97 -5.02
C ARG A 137 34.26 -33.17 -4.53
N HIS A 138 35.20 -32.94 -3.61
CA HIS A 138 36.03 -33.95 -2.98
C HIS A 138 36.18 -33.69 -1.46
N PRO A 139 36.00 -34.70 -0.60
CA PRO A 139 36.00 -34.52 0.85
C PRO A 139 37.41 -34.29 1.45
N THR A 140 38.49 -34.54 0.70
CA THR A 140 39.87 -34.32 1.16
C THR A 140 40.77 -33.80 0.03
N ALA A 141 41.86 -33.11 0.40
CA ALA A 141 42.85 -32.62 -0.55
C ALA A 141 43.63 -33.74 -1.30
N GLU A 142 43.63 -34.96 -0.77
CA GLU A 142 44.22 -36.14 -1.45
C GLU A 142 43.33 -36.61 -2.61
N ASP A 143 42.01 -36.53 -2.47
CA ASP A 143 41.04 -36.92 -3.51
C ASP A 143 40.98 -35.93 -4.68
N ALA A 144 41.36 -34.67 -4.46
CA ALA A 144 41.42 -33.61 -5.47
C ALA A 144 42.71 -33.64 -6.33
N ALA A 145 43.75 -34.37 -5.89
CA ALA A 145 45.04 -34.42 -6.59
C ALA A 145 45.05 -35.32 -7.84
N ASP A 146 44.07 -36.23 -7.93
CA ASP A 146 43.92 -37.19 -9.03
C ASP A 146 42.85 -36.76 -10.06
N ASP A 147 42.23 -35.58 -9.92
CA ASP A 147 41.27 -35.02 -10.89
C ASP A 147 42.01 -34.46 -12.14
N PRO A 148 41.80 -35.03 -13.34
CA PRO A 148 42.45 -34.57 -14.56
C PRO A 148 42.04 -33.14 -15.01
N GLU A 149 41.07 -32.50 -14.33
CA GLU A 149 40.60 -31.14 -14.61
C GLU A 149 41.31 -30.04 -13.78
N GLY A 150 42.17 -30.37 -12.80
CA GLY A 150 43.11 -29.44 -12.14
C GLY A 150 42.99 -29.32 -10.61
N PRO A 151 44.08 -29.01 -9.87
CA PRO A 151 44.10 -29.04 -8.40
C PRO A 151 43.74 -27.66 -7.80
N GLY A 152 42.46 -27.32 -7.76
CA GLY A 152 41.96 -26.11 -7.10
C GLY A 152 41.31 -26.41 -5.75
N TYR A 153 41.69 -25.67 -4.69
CA TYR A 153 41.01 -25.65 -3.39
C TYR A 153 40.57 -24.19 -3.14
N GLY A 154 39.24 -23.92 -3.07
CA GLY A 154 38.65 -22.57 -3.13
C GLY A 154 38.64 -22.02 -4.57
N TRP A 155 37.62 -21.34 -5.11
CA TRP A 155 36.90 -20.15 -4.62
C TRP A 155 35.39 -20.23 -4.96
N GLY A 156 34.55 -19.74 -4.05
CA GLY A 156 33.11 -19.54 -4.25
C GLY A 156 32.73 -18.13 -3.79
N ASP A 157 31.92 -17.48 -4.61
CA ASP A 157 31.17 -16.22 -4.46
C ASP A 157 31.05 -15.69 -3.01
N ASP A 158 31.72 -14.57 -2.71
CA ASP A 158 31.78 -13.94 -1.38
C ASP A 158 30.88 -12.71 -1.20
N ASP A 159 30.10 -12.32 -2.22
CA ASP A 159 29.09 -11.25 -2.13
C ASP A 159 27.66 -11.69 -2.54
N ASN A 160 27.49 -12.96 -2.88
CA ASN A 160 26.22 -13.66 -3.04
C ASN A 160 25.39 -13.19 -4.24
N ASP A 161 26.05 -12.79 -5.33
CA ASP A 161 25.42 -12.32 -6.57
C ASP A 161 25.28 -13.40 -7.68
N VAL A 162 25.84 -14.60 -7.44
CA VAL A 162 25.81 -15.80 -8.29
C VAL A 162 26.50 -15.65 -9.66
N SER A 163 27.47 -14.74 -9.79
CA SER A 163 28.34 -14.60 -10.97
C SER A 163 29.53 -15.57 -10.93
N PHE A 164 29.72 -16.38 -11.99
CA PHE A 164 30.81 -17.37 -12.09
C PHE A 164 31.99 -16.87 -12.97
N ASN A 165 32.69 -15.79 -12.58
CA ASN A 165 34.11 -15.52 -12.90
C ASN A 165 34.59 -14.15 -12.40
N GLU A 166 35.47 -14.10 -11.39
CA GLU A 166 36.24 -12.88 -11.13
C GLU A 166 37.71 -13.21 -10.85
N ASP A 167 38.60 -12.40 -11.44
CA ASP A 167 40.06 -12.57 -11.42
C ASP A 167 40.66 -12.16 -10.06
N PRO A 168 41.82 -12.70 -9.66
CA PRO A 168 42.44 -12.37 -8.39
C PRO A 168 42.86 -10.89 -8.33
N ILE A 169 42.68 -10.22 -7.18
CA ILE A 169 43.23 -8.89 -6.90
C ILE A 169 44.77 -8.96 -6.87
N ASP A 170 45.41 -8.85 -8.03
CA ASP A 170 46.87 -8.84 -8.18
C ASP A 170 47.42 -7.58 -8.87
N GLY A 171 46.53 -6.70 -9.34
CA GLY A 171 46.88 -5.41 -9.95
C GLY A 171 47.51 -5.54 -11.34
N VAL A 172 47.29 -6.66 -12.03
CA VAL A 172 47.73 -6.91 -13.39
C VAL A 172 46.50 -6.96 -14.32
N ASP A 173 46.57 -6.19 -15.41
CA ASP A 173 45.63 -6.23 -16.54
C ASP A 173 45.87 -7.54 -17.32
N ASN A 174 45.21 -8.61 -16.89
CA ASN A 174 45.49 -9.99 -17.31
C ASN A 174 44.93 -10.33 -18.70
N ASP A 175 43.93 -9.58 -19.18
CA ASP A 175 43.37 -9.73 -20.52
C ASP A 175 43.79 -8.60 -21.49
N ASN A 176 44.53 -7.62 -20.97
CA ASN A 176 45.37 -6.65 -21.67
C ASN A 176 44.55 -5.59 -22.43
N ASP A 177 43.46 -5.14 -21.80
CA ASP A 177 42.47 -4.16 -22.27
C ASP A 177 42.87 -2.69 -21.97
N GLY A 178 43.78 -2.49 -21.01
CA GLY A 178 44.37 -1.21 -20.63
C GLY A 178 43.82 -0.54 -19.37
N LEU A 179 42.91 -1.17 -18.62
CA LEU A 179 42.41 -0.71 -17.31
C LEU A 179 42.81 -1.69 -16.18
N VAL A 180 42.72 -1.27 -14.91
CA VAL A 180 43.08 -2.10 -13.72
C VAL A 180 41.87 -2.24 -12.79
N ASP A 181 40.68 -2.09 -13.35
CA ASP A 181 39.36 -2.22 -12.73
C ASP A 181 38.34 -2.60 -13.81
N GLU A 182 37.68 -3.76 -13.68
CA GLU A 182 36.72 -4.31 -14.65
C GLU A 182 35.61 -5.03 -13.84
N ASP A 183 34.28 -4.83 -13.96
CA ASP A 183 33.42 -4.10 -14.90
C ASP A 183 31.97 -3.83 -14.32
N SER A 184 30.96 -3.53 -15.15
CA SER A 184 29.67 -2.86 -14.76
C SER A 184 28.44 -3.76 -14.53
N GLU A 185 27.62 -3.43 -13.52
CA GLU A 185 26.33 -4.02 -13.08
C GLU A 185 25.56 -4.87 -14.12
N GLY A 186 25.57 -6.21 -13.95
CA GLY A 186 24.75 -7.15 -14.72
C GLY A 186 23.26 -7.11 -14.30
N PRO A 187 22.30 -7.56 -15.14
CA PRO A 187 20.90 -7.67 -14.73
C PRO A 187 20.71 -8.65 -13.55
N PRO A 188 19.91 -8.30 -12.52
CA PRO A 188 19.46 -9.27 -11.54
C PRO A 188 18.74 -10.42 -12.26
N ARG A 189 19.08 -11.66 -11.92
CA ARG A 189 18.26 -12.79 -12.37
C ARG A 189 17.06 -12.90 -11.44
N PRO A 190 15.82 -12.93 -11.97
CA PRO A 190 14.64 -13.14 -11.14
C PRO A 190 14.74 -14.49 -10.44
N LEU A 191 14.19 -14.57 -9.23
CA LEU A 191 14.00 -15.84 -8.53
C LEU A 191 13.22 -16.78 -9.45
N PRO A 192 13.51 -18.10 -9.45
CA PRO A 192 12.74 -19.03 -10.25
C PRO A 192 11.26 -18.95 -9.83
N ASN A 193 10.38 -18.55 -10.75
CA ASN A 193 8.94 -18.40 -10.51
C ASN A 193 8.30 -19.69 -9.97
N THR A 194 8.97 -20.83 -10.15
CA THR A 194 8.61 -22.10 -9.51
C THR A 194 9.85 -22.92 -9.21
N TRP A 195 9.86 -23.62 -8.09
CA TRP A 195 10.85 -24.63 -7.73
C TRP A 195 10.19 -25.99 -7.50
N LEU A 196 10.92 -27.05 -7.85
CA LEU A 196 10.44 -28.42 -7.65
C LEU A 196 10.92 -28.91 -6.28
N VAL A 197 10.03 -28.97 -5.30
CA VAL A 197 10.29 -29.53 -3.97
C VAL A 197 10.04 -31.02 -4.01
N ARG A 198 10.98 -31.81 -3.48
CA ARG A 198 10.79 -33.25 -3.32
C ARG A 198 9.99 -33.52 -2.05
N THR A 199 8.71 -33.79 -2.18
CA THR A 199 7.85 -34.19 -1.06
C THR A 199 7.92 -35.70 -0.85
N PHE A 200 7.76 -36.15 0.39
CA PHE A 200 7.79 -37.56 0.77
C PHE A 200 6.44 -37.94 1.40
N SER A 201 5.76 -38.93 0.83
CA SER A 201 4.52 -39.48 1.39
C SER A 201 4.80 -40.85 2.01
N TYR A 202 4.36 -41.09 3.24
CA TYR A 202 4.59 -42.35 3.95
C TYR A 202 3.40 -42.70 4.85
N ASP A 203 3.13 -43.99 5.01
CA ASP A 203 2.08 -44.49 5.90
C ASP A 203 2.70 -44.87 7.26
N ALA A 204 2.42 -44.09 8.29
CA ALA A 204 2.91 -44.31 9.64
C ALA A 204 1.94 -45.13 10.53
N GLY A 205 0.81 -45.59 9.99
CA GLY A 205 -0.25 -46.24 10.75
C GLY A 205 -0.74 -45.41 11.94
N ASN A 206 -1.05 -46.07 13.07
CA ASN A 206 -1.60 -45.43 14.28
C ASN A 206 -0.53 -44.70 15.15
N ALA A 207 0.60 -44.28 14.58
CA ALA A 207 1.61 -43.53 15.32
C ALA A 207 1.05 -42.16 15.72
N THR A 208 1.24 -41.74 16.99
CA THR A 208 0.81 -40.42 17.48
C THR A 208 1.66 -39.30 16.86
N GLN A 209 1.17 -38.06 16.86
CA GLN A 209 1.90 -36.91 16.29
C GLN A 209 3.32 -36.76 16.87
N SER A 210 3.47 -36.89 18.20
CA SER A 210 4.78 -36.89 18.86
C SER A 210 5.68 -38.07 18.48
N GLN A 211 5.11 -39.20 18.07
CA GLN A 211 5.89 -40.35 17.59
C GLN A 211 6.29 -40.17 16.13
N ARG A 212 5.44 -39.56 15.29
CA ARG A 212 5.71 -39.27 13.88
C ARG A 212 6.84 -38.26 13.72
N THR A 213 6.90 -37.22 14.55
CA THR A 213 7.98 -36.22 14.53
C THR A 213 9.35 -36.79 14.91
N GLN A 214 9.41 -38.01 15.45
CA GLN A 214 10.66 -38.71 15.75
C GLN A 214 11.05 -39.79 14.71
N ILE A 215 10.25 -39.96 13.65
CA ILE A 215 10.53 -40.92 12.58
C ILE A 215 11.59 -40.35 11.64
N SER A 216 12.81 -40.88 11.70
CA SER A 216 13.89 -40.50 10.80
C SER A 216 13.98 -41.44 9.60
N PHE A 217 13.73 -40.91 8.41
CA PHE A 217 13.87 -41.64 7.16
C PHE A 217 15.33 -41.62 6.67
N THR A 218 15.84 -42.80 6.33
CA THR A 218 17.16 -43.00 5.72
C THR A 218 16.99 -43.68 4.37
N TRP A 219 17.79 -43.28 3.38
CA TRP A 219 17.74 -43.89 2.06
C TRP A 219 18.11 -45.37 2.13
N ASP A 220 17.18 -46.25 1.75
CA ASP A 220 17.42 -47.67 1.60
C ASP A 220 17.72 -47.96 0.13
N ALA A 221 19.00 -48.24 -0.15
CA ALA A 221 19.48 -48.50 -1.50
C ALA A 221 18.89 -49.79 -2.12
N ASP A 222 18.51 -50.77 -1.28
CA ASP A 222 17.94 -52.04 -1.74
C ASP A 222 16.46 -51.87 -2.09
N ALA A 223 15.73 -51.04 -1.34
CA ALA A 223 14.34 -50.68 -1.63
C ALA A 223 14.19 -49.56 -2.68
N SER A 224 15.27 -48.83 -2.98
CA SER A 224 15.25 -47.60 -3.79
C SER A 224 14.19 -46.60 -3.31
N ALA A 225 14.03 -46.51 -1.99
CA ALA A 225 13.06 -45.66 -1.32
C ALA A 225 13.66 -45.15 -0.01
N TYR A 226 13.11 -44.07 0.51
CA TYR A 226 13.44 -43.63 1.87
C TYR A 226 12.69 -44.53 2.85
N SER A 227 13.39 -45.11 3.82
CA SER A 227 12.81 -46.01 4.81
C SER A 227 13.08 -45.53 6.22
N ALA A 228 12.13 -45.73 7.13
CA ALA A 228 12.28 -45.43 8.54
C ALA A 228 11.83 -46.60 9.39
N THR A 229 12.22 -46.59 10.67
CA THR A 229 11.66 -47.53 11.64
C THR A 229 10.46 -46.88 12.33
N ALA A 230 9.29 -47.49 12.20
CA ALA A 230 8.08 -47.11 12.92
C ALA A 230 8.30 -47.13 14.43
N PRO A 231 7.53 -46.34 15.20
CA PRO A 231 7.56 -46.37 16.66
C PRO A 231 7.33 -47.77 17.28
N GLY A 232 6.64 -48.66 16.55
CA GLY A 232 6.41 -50.06 16.91
C GLY A 232 7.46 -51.06 16.39
N GLY A 233 8.55 -50.61 15.76
CA GLY A 233 9.66 -51.44 15.28
C GLY A 233 9.51 -52.03 13.86
N GLY A 234 8.44 -51.69 13.13
CA GLY A 234 8.28 -52.05 11.71
C GLY A 234 8.99 -51.08 10.76
N THR A 235 9.18 -51.43 9.49
CA THR A 235 9.77 -50.53 8.49
C THR A 235 8.67 -49.76 7.75
N ILE A 236 8.79 -48.43 7.70
CA ILE A 236 7.94 -47.53 6.92
C ILE A 236 8.71 -47.13 5.67
N LEU A 237 8.05 -47.14 4.51
CA LEU A 237 8.63 -46.67 3.25
C LEU A 237 7.96 -45.37 2.83
N ALA A 238 8.77 -44.39 2.42
CA ALA A 238 8.33 -43.12 1.89
C ALA A 238 8.49 -43.06 0.37
N THR A 239 7.42 -42.64 -0.30
CA THR A 239 7.39 -42.39 -1.74
C THR A 239 7.71 -40.92 -1.98
N SER A 240 8.76 -40.62 -2.75
CA SER A 240 9.11 -39.24 -3.08
C SER A 240 8.46 -38.77 -4.39
N ALA A 241 7.84 -37.59 -4.40
CA ALA A 241 7.35 -36.92 -5.60
C ALA A 241 7.99 -35.52 -5.72
N MET A 242 8.19 -35.04 -6.96
CA MET A 242 8.60 -33.64 -7.18
C MET A 242 7.32 -32.82 -7.36
N GLN A 243 7.01 -31.95 -6.41
CA GLN A 243 5.91 -30.98 -6.51
C GLN A 243 6.43 -29.60 -6.88
N ARG A 244 5.61 -28.84 -7.61
CA ARG A 244 5.96 -27.51 -8.09
C ARG A 244 5.42 -26.48 -7.10
N PHE A 245 6.32 -25.79 -6.41
CA PHE A 245 6.03 -24.69 -5.48
C PHE A 245 6.17 -23.35 -6.21
N THR A 246 5.32 -22.39 -5.85
CA THR A 246 5.33 -21.01 -6.35
C THR A 246 5.12 -20.11 -5.12
N PRO A 247 6.19 -19.58 -4.49
CA PRO A 247 6.01 -18.71 -3.34
C PRO A 247 5.21 -17.47 -3.77
N SER A 248 4.06 -17.23 -3.13
CA SER A 248 3.39 -15.94 -3.23
C SER A 248 3.59 -15.18 -1.92
N ASP A 249 4.34 -14.10 -1.98
CA ASP A 249 4.51 -13.20 -0.84
C ASP A 249 3.30 -12.28 -0.76
N TYR A 250 2.62 -12.21 0.37
CA TYR A 250 1.59 -11.21 0.62
C TYR A 250 1.87 -10.39 1.88
N LEU A 251 1.44 -9.14 1.85
CA LEU A 251 1.54 -8.20 2.97
C LEU A 251 0.24 -8.17 3.76
N ARG A 252 0.30 -8.34 5.08
CA ARG A 252 -0.89 -8.21 5.95
C ARG A 252 -0.56 -7.60 7.33
N PRO A 253 -1.56 -7.20 8.13
CA PRO A 253 -1.36 -6.95 9.56
C PRO A 253 -0.89 -8.23 10.26
N ILE A 254 -0.05 -8.11 11.28
CA ILE A 254 0.39 -9.24 12.10
C ILE A 254 -0.83 -10.00 12.60
N ARG A 255 -0.94 -11.27 12.22
CA ARG A 255 -1.98 -12.18 12.72
C ARG A 255 -1.45 -12.94 13.92
N LEU A 256 -2.16 -12.87 15.03
CA LEU A 256 -1.90 -13.65 16.23
C LEU A 256 -2.75 -14.91 16.22
N ASN A 257 -2.11 -15.99 16.63
CA ASN A 257 -2.76 -17.24 16.97
C ASN A 257 -2.36 -17.61 18.41
N PRO A 258 -3.01 -18.62 19.03
CA PRO A 258 -2.76 -18.94 20.42
C PRO A 258 -1.36 -19.51 20.71
N SER A 259 -0.51 -19.73 19.71
CA SER A 259 0.87 -20.17 19.85
C SER A 259 1.89 -19.03 19.70
N ARG A 260 1.49 -17.88 19.14
CA ARG A 260 2.41 -16.76 18.87
C ARG A 260 2.64 -15.88 20.10
N ASN A 261 3.86 -15.93 20.64
CA ASN A 261 4.27 -15.07 21.75
C ASN A 261 4.64 -13.68 21.23
N ILE A 262 3.78 -12.68 21.49
CA ILE A 262 3.94 -11.28 21.07
C ILE A 262 5.25 -10.67 21.61
N SER A 263 5.64 -11.05 22.83
CA SER A 263 6.83 -10.48 23.47
C SER A 263 8.11 -10.94 22.78
N LEU A 264 8.19 -12.23 22.46
CA LEU A 264 9.27 -12.80 21.65
C LEU A 264 9.24 -12.25 20.22
N LEU A 265 8.07 -12.27 19.58
CA LEU A 265 7.87 -11.74 18.22
C LEU A 265 8.43 -10.33 18.08
N THR A 266 8.17 -9.45 19.05
CA THR A 266 8.64 -8.07 19.03
C THR A 266 10.17 -7.96 19.21
N VAL A 267 10.75 -8.80 20.08
CA VAL A 267 12.20 -8.82 20.33
C VAL A 267 12.96 -9.41 19.14
N ASP A 268 12.51 -10.52 18.57
CA ASP A 268 13.12 -11.15 17.39
C ASP A 268 13.18 -10.17 16.22
N ARG A 269 12.06 -9.50 15.98
CA ARG A 269 11.89 -8.41 15.02
C ARG A 269 12.82 -7.21 15.26
N PHE A 270 13.09 -6.88 16.52
CA PHE A 270 14.08 -5.86 16.86
C PHE A 270 15.51 -6.35 16.59
N MET A 271 15.81 -7.60 16.95
CA MET A 271 17.14 -8.21 16.81
C MET A 271 17.52 -8.52 15.35
N SER A 272 16.55 -8.81 14.49
CA SER A 272 16.74 -8.97 13.03
C SER A 272 17.07 -7.65 12.34
N GLY A 273 16.99 -6.52 13.03
CA GLY A 273 17.19 -5.20 12.46
C GLY A 273 16.05 -4.77 11.54
N GLU A 274 14.91 -5.49 11.53
CA GLU A 274 13.69 -5.10 10.81
C GLU A 274 13.21 -3.71 11.28
N PHE A 275 13.61 -3.29 12.49
CA PHE A 275 13.12 -2.08 13.16
C PHE A 275 14.20 -1.20 13.81
N SER A 276 13.81 0.04 14.12
CA SER A 276 14.67 1.10 14.69
C SER A 276 15.29 0.75 16.07
N ASN A 277 16.22 1.58 16.52
CA ASN A 277 17.11 1.46 17.67
C ASN A 277 16.43 1.49 19.06
N VAL A 278 15.11 1.33 19.13
CA VAL A 278 14.36 1.36 20.37
C VAL A 278 14.06 -0.06 20.77
N ASP A 279 14.84 -0.55 21.73
CA ASP A 279 14.60 -1.85 22.34
C ASP A 279 13.19 -1.91 22.94
N PRO A 280 12.34 -2.88 22.54
CA PRO A 280 10.99 -3.02 23.05
C PRO A 280 10.92 -3.36 24.55
N THR A 281 12.05 -3.71 25.18
CA THR A 281 12.14 -4.21 26.57
C THR A 281 12.72 -3.22 27.62
N ASP A 282 13.18 -2.02 27.22
CA ASP A 282 13.96 -1.13 28.10
C ASP A 282 13.16 -0.46 29.26
N SER A 283 13.87 -0.14 30.36
CA SER A 283 13.39 0.55 31.56
C SER A 283 13.86 1.99 31.71
N GLN A 284 14.80 2.48 30.89
CA GLN A 284 15.21 3.89 30.91
C GLN A 284 14.19 4.73 30.11
N ALA A 285 13.94 5.96 30.56
CA ALA A 285 13.05 6.88 29.85
C ALA A 285 13.47 6.96 28.37
N TRP A 286 12.53 6.75 27.43
CA TRP A 286 12.88 6.61 26.02
C TRP A 286 13.58 7.89 25.53
N GLY A 287 14.59 7.70 24.68
CA GLY A 287 15.51 8.75 24.23
C GLY A 287 16.96 8.56 24.72
N ALA A 288 17.26 7.47 25.44
CA ALA A 288 18.63 7.00 25.57
C ALA A 288 19.00 6.27 24.27
N VAL A 289 19.97 6.80 23.52
CA VAL A 289 20.62 6.06 22.43
C VAL A 289 21.39 4.92 23.10
N LEU A 290 20.82 3.72 23.12
CA LEU A 290 21.45 2.58 23.75
C LEU A 290 21.37 1.36 22.82
N THR A 291 22.33 1.33 21.90
CA THR A 291 23.07 0.09 21.63
C THR A 291 23.63 -0.44 22.96
N GLY A 292 22.85 -1.13 23.79
CA GLY A 292 23.36 -1.49 25.12
C GLY A 292 22.48 -2.25 26.10
N THR A 293 21.23 -2.57 25.81
CA THR A 293 20.50 -3.55 26.62
C THR A 293 21.05 -4.93 26.29
N SER A 294 21.75 -5.52 27.26
CA SER A 294 22.37 -6.83 27.10
C SER A 294 21.29 -7.88 26.85
N HIS A 295 21.16 -8.34 25.61
CA HIS A 295 20.41 -9.56 25.25
C HIS A 295 21.26 -10.83 25.50
N GLU A 296 22.55 -10.64 25.84
CA GLU A 296 23.45 -11.69 26.29
C GLU A 296 23.69 -11.62 27.81
N GLY A 297 24.07 -12.72 28.47
CA GLY A 297 24.34 -12.77 29.92
C GLY A 297 23.08 -12.89 30.81
N THR A 298 23.22 -12.71 32.14
CA THR A 298 22.22 -13.16 33.14
C THR A 298 21.40 -12.05 33.85
N SER A 299 21.25 -10.85 33.30
CA SER A 299 20.50 -9.77 34.00
C SER A 299 20.07 -8.53 33.19
N GLY A 300 20.07 -8.55 31.86
CA GLY A 300 19.54 -7.43 31.04
C GLY A 300 18.01 -7.35 31.05
N HIS A 301 17.45 -6.49 30.18
CA HIS A 301 15.99 -6.38 30.02
C HIS A 301 15.46 -7.34 28.96
N GLY A 302 16.24 -7.62 27.91
CA GLY A 302 15.86 -8.51 26.80
C GLY A 302 15.69 -9.99 27.19
N GLN A 303 16.35 -10.47 28.26
CA GLN A 303 16.25 -11.87 28.73
C GLN A 303 14.89 -12.24 29.35
N VAL A 304 13.87 -11.39 29.23
CA VAL A 304 12.49 -11.78 29.58
C VAL A 304 11.70 -12.16 28.33
N ALA A 305 12.27 -12.04 27.13
CA ALA A 305 11.57 -12.26 25.87
C ALA A 305 12.54 -12.68 24.76
N ASP A 306 13.64 -13.37 25.11
CA ASP A 306 14.65 -13.86 24.16
C ASP A 306 14.40 -15.32 23.73
N GLY A 307 13.32 -15.93 24.21
CA GLY A 307 12.91 -17.30 23.85
C GLY A 307 13.71 -18.39 24.55
N ASN A 308 14.64 -18.02 25.44
CA ASN A 308 15.54 -18.94 26.11
C ASN A 308 15.24 -19.04 27.62
N ILE A 309 14.59 -20.13 28.02
CA ILE A 309 14.24 -20.36 29.43
C ILE A 309 15.46 -20.49 30.38
N PHE A 310 16.68 -20.62 29.87
CA PHE A 310 17.91 -20.72 30.67
C PHE A 310 18.62 -19.38 30.88
N THR A 311 18.27 -18.35 30.11
CA THR A 311 18.60 -16.96 30.41
C THR A 311 17.49 -16.38 31.30
N ALA A 312 17.82 -15.33 32.06
CA ALA A 312 16.85 -14.69 32.93
C ALA A 312 17.27 -13.26 33.25
N ARG A 313 16.27 -12.42 33.47
CA ARG A 313 16.43 -11.17 34.18
C ARG A 313 16.47 -11.42 35.68
N ALA A 314 17.65 -11.26 36.28
CA ALA A 314 17.85 -11.34 37.72
C ALA A 314 18.03 -9.95 38.36
N VAL A 315 17.19 -9.61 39.33
CA VAL A 315 17.25 -8.31 40.02
C VAL A 315 17.22 -8.47 41.54
N SER A 316 18.28 -7.99 42.19
CA SER A 316 18.24 -7.67 43.63
C SER A 316 17.64 -6.27 43.80
N GLN A 317 16.49 -6.17 44.46
CA GLN A 317 15.65 -4.98 44.39
C GLN A 317 16.34 -3.67 44.83
N ARG A 318 16.70 -2.84 43.84
CA ARG A 318 16.93 -1.38 43.99
C ARG A 318 15.81 -0.64 43.27
N SER A 319 15.42 0.54 43.77
CA SER A 319 14.25 1.30 43.27
C SER A 319 14.23 1.49 41.74
N SER A 320 15.38 1.70 41.10
CA SER A 320 15.52 1.96 39.66
C SER A 320 15.48 0.72 38.76
N SER A 321 15.55 -0.50 39.32
CA SER A 321 15.60 -1.77 38.55
C SER A 321 14.42 -2.69 38.87
N SER A 322 13.45 -2.21 39.65
CA SER A 322 12.29 -2.98 40.13
C SER A 322 11.23 -3.26 39.06
N TYR A 323 11.40 -2.78 37.83
CA TYR A 323 10.43 -2.94 36.75
C TYR A 323 11.12 -3.26 35.42
N PHE A 324 10.33 -3.73 34.47
CA PHE A 324 10.65 -3.77 33.04
C PHE A 324 9.37 -3.54 32.24
N ARG A 325 9.51 -3.24 30.95
CA ARG A 325 8.40 -3.02 30.04
C ARG A 325 8.54 -3.93 28.84
N VAL A 326 7.43 -4.22 28.18
CA VAL A 326 7.42 -4.76 26.83
C VAL A 326 6.47 -3.90 26.02
N HIS A 327 6.99 -3.33 24.93
CA HIS A 327 6.23 -2.49 24.02
C HIS A 327 5.97 -3.27 22.72
N PHE A 328 4.73 -3.70 22.48
CA PHE A 328 4.36 -4.54 21.34
C PHE A 328 4.34 -3.83 19.99
N LEU A 329 4.57 -2.52 19.98
CA LEU A 329 4.61 -1.64 18.80
C LEU A 329 3.26 -1.46 18.09
N ALA A 330 2.39 -2.48 18.07
CA ALA A 330 0.99 -2.42 17.66
C ALA A 330 0.02 -2.60 18.84
N LEU A 331 -1.28 -2.36 18.61
CA LEU A 331 -2.35 -2.72 19.53
C LEU A 331 -2.84 -4.14 19.25
N TYR A 332 -2.81 -5.00 20.27
CA TYR A 332 -3.29 -6.37 20.19
C TYR A 332 -4.34 -6.65 21.25
N TRP A 333 -5.26 -7.57 20.96
CA TRP A 333 -6.03 -8.27 21.97
C TRP A 333 -5.14 -9.27 22.70
N LEU A 334 -5.28 -9.34 24.02
CA LEU A 334 -4.51 -10.24 24.88
C LEU A 334 -5.40 -11.36 25.41
N ASP A 335 -4.85 -12.59 25.41
CA ASP A 335 -5.49 -13.81 25.92
C ASP A 335 -4.77 -14.39 27.13
N LEU A 336 -3.44 -14.32 27.15
CA LEU A 336 -2.62 -14.94 28.19
C LEU A 336 -1.36 -14.12 28.46
N ILE A 337 -1.09 -13.89 29.74
CA ILE A 337 0.23 -13.47 30.23
C ILE A 337 0.80 -14.62 31.05
N ARG A 338 1.98 -15.10 30.69
CA ARG A 338 2.69 -16.18 31.37
C ARG A 338 4.09 -15.76 31.77
N LEU A 339 4.43 -15.96 33.04
CA LEU A 339 5.74 -15.72 33.61
C LEU A 339 6.42 -17.06 33.88
N LYS A 340 7.50 -17.36 33.17
CA LYS A 340 8.31 -18.56 33.43
C LYS A 340 9.56 -18.20 34.23
N PRO A 341 9.86 -18.94 35.31
CA PRO A 341 11.11 -18.78 36.01
C PRO A 341 12.22 -19.53 35.30
N ARG A 342 13.45 -19.24 35.72
CA ARG A 342 14.59 -20.06 35.32
C ARG A 342 14.45 -21.46 35.94
N PRO A 343 14.57 -22.54 35.15
CA PRO A 343 14.47 -23.90 35.67
C PRO A 343 15.45 -24.20 36.81
N ASP A 344 16.63 -23.55 36.80
CA ASP A 344 17.66 -23.70 37.84
C ASP A 344 17.27 -23.05 39.18
N PHE A 345 16.42 -22.02 39.18
CA PHE A 345 16.06 -21.21 40.36
C PHE A 345 14.55 -20.89 40.44
N PRO A 346 13.67 -21.91 40.47
CA PRO A 346 12.21 -21.70 40.53
C PRO A 346 11.75 -20.97 41.81
N ASP A 347 12.55 -21.03 42.88
CA ASP A 347 12.31 -20.36 44.15
C ASP A 347 12.51 -18.83 44.10
N ARG A 348 13.11 -18.32 43.02
CA ARG A 348 13.32 -16.88 42.76
C ARG A 348 12.23 -16.24 41.92
N THR A 349 11.17 -16.96 41.61
CA THR A 349 9.97 -16.38 40.96
C THR A 349 9.41 -15.21 41.77
N PRO A 350 9.03 -14.08 41.13
CA PRO A 350 8.37 -12.96 41.80
C PRO A 350 7.13 -13.41 42.60
N THR A 351 7.07 -13.07 43.89
CA THR A 351 5.91 -13.34 44.77
C THR A 351 5.04 -12.14 45.04
N SER A 352 5.55 -10.95 44.78
CA SER A 352 4.83 -9.71 45.00
C SER A 352 5.14 -8.81 43.82
N PHE A 353 4.13 -8.53 43.00
CA PHE A 353 4.25 -7.74 41.78
C PHE A 353 2.89 -7.23 41.32
N ASP A 354 2.89 -6.29 40.39
CA ASP A 354 1.73 -5.79 39.66
C ASP A 354 2.12 -5.57 38.19
N ILE A 355 1.17 -5.77 37.27
CA ILE A 355 1.37 -5.51 35.84
C ILE A 355 0.42 -4.41 35.42
N TRP A 356 0.97 -3.36 34.83
CA TRP A 356 0.24 -2.19 34.34
C TRP A 356 0.24 -2.19 32.83
N TYR A 357 -0.78 -1.61 32.21
CA TYR A 357 -0.86 -1.55 30.76
C TYR A 357 -1.20 -0.15 30.24
N ALA A 358 -0.85 0.06 28.97
CA ALA A 358 -1.36 1.14 28.15
C ALA A 358 -1.83 0.54 26.82
N GLY A 359 -3.07 0.87 26.46
CA GLY A 359 -3.69 0.57 25.17
C GLY A 359 -4.19 1.87 24.53
N ASP A 360 -5.47 1.95 24.22
CA ASP A 360 -6.13 3.00 23.44
C ASP A 360 -6.99 3.99 24.25
N LYS A 361 -7.20 3.74 25.54
CA LYS A 361 -7.99 4.65 26.40
C LYS A 361 -7.36 6.04 26.53
N SER A 362 -8.20 7.07 26.58
CA SER A 362 -7.78 8.47 26.74
C SER A 362 -6.90 8.75 27.97
N ASN A 363 -7.10 8.03 29.08
CA ASN A 363 -6.28 8.16 30.31
C ASN A 363 -4.87 7.57 30.17
N HIS A 364 -4.64 6.69 29.20
CA HIS A 364 -3.31 6.18 28.84
C HIS A 364 -2.47 7.24 28.13
N PHE A 365 -3.06 8.36 27.71
CA PHE A 365 -2.36 9.47 27.09
C PHE A 365 -2.15 10.58 28.12
N ARG A 366 -0.94 11.12 28.19
CA ARG A 366 -0.61 12.26 29.03
C ARG A 366 0.03 13.36 28.20
N THR A 367 -0.67 14.47 28.06
CA THR A 367 -0.10 15.70 27.51
C THR A 367 0.57 16.53 28.61
N SER A 368 1.79 17.00 28.36
CA SER A 368 2.59 17.83 29.25
C SER A 368 3.22 18.97 28.47
N PHE A 369 3.36 20.16 29.08
CA PHE A 369 3.99 21.30 28.42
C PHE A 369 5.46 21.37 28.83
N VAL A 370 6.37 21.19 27.88
CA VAL A 370 7.83 21.19 28.12
C VAL A 370 8.51 21.99 27.03
N LEU A 371 9.32 22.99 27.41
CA LEU A 371 10.09 23.84 26.49
C LEU A 371 9.23 24.48 25.37
N ASP A 372 8.05 25.00 25.72
CA ASP A 372 7.10 25.66 24.81
C ASP A 372 6.42 24.74 23.78
N GLU A 373 6.54 23.42 23.96
CA GLU A 373 5.86 22.40 23.16
C GLU A 373 4.88 21.58 24.03
N LEU A 374 3.69 21.31 23.50
CA LEU A 374 2.79 20.30 24.05
C LEU A 374 3.34 18.92 23.70
N ARG A 375 3.60 18.06 24.69
CA ARG A 375 4.09 16.69 24.51
C ARG A 375 3.09 15.66 25.01
N THR A 376 2.56 14.81 24.15
CA THR A 376 1.67 13.70 24.57
C THR A 376 2.41 12.38 24.51
N SER A 377 2.53 11.71 25.66
CA SER A 377 3.14 10.38 25.79
C SER A 377 2.11 9.34 26.23
N MET A 378 2.36 8.07 25.91
CA MET A 378 1.64 6.95 26.54
C MET A 378 2.12 6.74 27.97
N ASN A 379 1.22 6.27 28.84
CA ASN A 379 1.51 6.02 30.25
C ASN A 379 0.72 4.79 30.73
N THR A 380 1.43 3.80 31.29
CA THR A 380 0.84 2.61 31.87
C THR A 380 0.21 2.94 33.23
N ARG A 381 -1.07 3.34 33.20
CA ARG A 381 -1.79 3.86 34.39
C ARG A 381 -2.84 2.93 34.95
N ASP A 382 -3.31 1.97 34.17
CA ASP A 382 -4.31 1.02 34.62
C ASP A 382 -3.62 -0.32 34.91
N PRO A 383 -3.91 -0.98 36.05
CA PRO A 383 -3.42 -2.33 36.28
C PRO A 383 -4.15 -3.29 35.34
N ILE A 384 -3.39 -4.11 34.62
CA ILE A 384 -3.94 -5.26 33.89
C ILE A 384 -3.98 -6.49 34.80
N ILE A 385 -2.88 -6.72 35.54
CA ILE A 385 -2.84 -7.66 36.67
C ILE A 385 -2.66 -6.82 37.94
N PRO A 386 -3.68 -6.74 38.81
CA PRO A 386 -3.60 -6.08 40.10
C PRO A 386 -2.47 -6.66 40.96
N ARG A 387 -2.19 -5.99 42.08
CA ARG A 387 -1.10 -6.42 42.97
C ARG A 387 -1.32 -7.84 43.49
N GLN A 388 -0.40 -8.72 43.10
CA GLN A 388 -0.28 -10.08 43.58
C GLN A 388 0.61 -10.12 44.83
N ILE A 389 0.26 -10.95 45.82
CA ILE A 389 1.05 -11.21 47.03
C ILE A 389 0.91 -12.71 47.34
N ASP A 390 1.97 -13.47 47.17
CA ASP A 390 1.89 -14.93 47.14
C ASP A 390 2.04 -15.60 48.53
N GLN A 391 1.11 -16.52 48.84
CA GLN A 391 1.13 -17.42 50.00
C GLN A 391 1.21 -18.94 49.62
N THR A 392 1.13 -19.34 48.35
CA THR A 392 1.14 -20.77 47.92
C THR A 392 2.13 -21.12 46.78
N ARG A 393 2.76 -20.13 46.16
CA ARG A 393 4.01 -20.17 45.38
C ARG A 393 4.18 -21.22 44.26
N PRO A 394 3.29 -21.27 43.24
CA PRO A 394 3.62 -21.92 41.97
C PRO A 394 4.77 -21.15 41.28
N PRO A 395 5.80 -21.83 40.73
CA PRO A 395 6.90 -21.19 40.02
C PRO A 395 6.51 -20.52 38.70
N ILE A 396 5.57 -21.10 37.95
CA ILE A 396 5.01 -20.49 36.74
C ILE A 396 3.78 -19.69 37.14
N LYS A 397 3.64 -18.46 36.62
CA LYS A 397 2.42 -17.65 36.82
C LYS A 397 1.70 -17.51 35.50
N GLU A 398 0.42 -17.82 35.45
CA GLU A 398 -0.44 -17.64 34.28
C GLU A 398 -1.62 -16.76 34.63
N TYR A 399 -1.98 -15.86 33.71
CA TYR A 399 -3.13 -14.98 33.84
C TYR A 399 -3.86 -14.94 32.50
N ARG A 400 -5.11 -15.42 32.50
CA ARG A 400 -5.95 -15.53 31.31
C ARG A 400 -6.90 -14.35 31.20
N PHE A 401 -7.23 -14.00 29.96
CA PHE A 401 -8.12 -12.91 29.60
C PHE A 401 -9.23 -13.46 28.73
N GLY A 402 -10.48 -13.14 29.08
CA GLY A 402 -11.65 -13.70 28.40
C GLY A 402 -12.92 -13.25 29.08
N GLU A 403 -14.06 -13.41 28.42
CA GLU A 403 -15.37 -13.05 29.02
C GLU A 403 -15.69 -13.89 30.27
N ASN A 404 -15.20 -15.12 30.30
CA ASN A 404 -15.40 -16.09 31.37
C ASN A 404 -14.14 -16.32 32.24
N GLU A 405 -13.08 -15.54 32.04
CA GLU A 405 -11.80 -15.67 32.76
C GLU A 405 -11.70 -14.71 33.96
N GLU A 406 -10.67 -14.87 34.79
CA GLU A 406 -10.41 -13.98 35.95
C GLU A 406 -10.31 -12.51 35.54
N TYR A 407 -9.74 -12.25 34.35
CA TYR A 407 -9.57 -10.90 33.81
C TYR A 407 -10.37 -10.74 32.50
N PRO A 408 -11.05 -9.60 32.29
CA PRO A 408 -11.80 -9.36 31.06
C PRO A 408 -10.86 -9.16 29.85
N PRO A 409 -11.34 -9.33 28.61
CA PRO A 409 -10.55 -9.08 27.40
C PRO A 409 -9.93 -7.68 27.40
N ARG A 410 -8.64 -7.58 27.05
CA ARG A 410 -7.90 -6.31 27.06
C ARG A 410 -7.13 -6.09 25.77
N LYS A 411 -7.23 -4.88 25.24
CA LYS A 411 -6.31 -4.36 24.24
C LYS A 411 -5.10 -3.71 24.91
N ALA A 412 -3.89 -4.07 24.49
CA ALA A 412 -2.67 -3.49 25.02
C ALA A 412 -1.62 -3.25 23.92
N ARG A 413 -0.84 -2.20 24.13
CA ARG A 413 0.38 -1.90 23.36
C ARG A 413 1.62 -1.98 24.24
N ILE A 414 1.48 -1.63 25.52
CA ILE A 414 2.57 -1.62 26.49
C ILE A 414 2.14 -2.40 27.70
N LEU A 415 2.97 -3.36 28.13
CA LEU A 415 2.91 -3.93 29.46
C LEU A 415 4.10 -3.46 30.28
N ASN A 416 3.85 -3.15 31.56
CA ASN A 416 4.85 -2.69 32.51
C ASN A 416 4.74 -3.55 33.77
N PHE A 417 5.67 -4.49 33.90
CA PHE A 417 5.81 -5.32 35.09
C PHE A 417 6.52 -4.54 36.19
N VAL A 418 5.98 -4.54 37.39
CA VAL A 418 6.58 -3.88 38.55
C VAL A 418 6.69 -4.87 39.71
N SER A 419 7.93 -5.14 40.13
CA SER A 419 8.22 -5.93 41.31
C SER A 419 7.89 -5.16 42.58
N ARG A 420 7.15 -5.81 43.47
CA ARG A 420 6.77 -5.36 44.81
C ARG A 420 7.35 -6.28 45.89
N MET A 421 8.37 -7.09 45.56
CA MET A 421 9.12 -7.84 46.58
C MET A 421 9.72 -6.87 47.62
N PRO A 422 10.15 -7.34 48.80
CA PRO A 422 10.91 -6.54 49.76
C PRO A 422 12.39 -6.37 49.38
N GLU A 423 12.96 -5.20 49.70
CA GLU A 423 14.37 -4.87 49.43
C GLU A 423 15.30 -5.96 50.01
N GLY A 424 16.30 -6.37 49.21
CA GLY A 424 17.22 -7.46 49.55
C GLY A 424 16.77 -8.85 49.12
N GLN A 425 15.52 -9.03 48.68
CA GLN A 425 15.11 -10.23 47.94
C GLN A 425 15.50 -10.11 46.46
N THR A 426 15.93 -11.24 45.91
CA THR A 426 16.21 -11.36 44.46
C THR A 426 15.03 -12.06 43.82
N TRP A 427 14.57 -11.51 42.70
CA TRP A 427 13.65 -12.21 41.82
C TRP A 427 14.32 -12.46 40.47
N GLU A 428 13.93 -13.56 39.83
CA GLU A 428 14.39 -13.95 38.50
C GLU A 428 13.18 -14.28 37.61
N LEU A 429 13.22 -13.82 36.37
CA LEU A 429 12.23 -14.13 35.34
C LEU A 429 12.95 -14.48 34.05
N SER A 430 12.66 -15.66 33.51
CA SER A 430 13.22 -16.13 32.24
C SER A 430 12.37 -15.73 31.06
N GLU A 431 11.06 -15.91 31.17
CA GLU A 431 10.16 -15.51 30.07
C GLU A 431 8.96 -14.77 30.61
N PHE A 432 8.64 -13.67 29.93
CA PHE A 432 7.43 -12.89 30.04
C PHE A 432 6.68 -13.06 28.72
N GLN A 433 5.92 -14.14 28.64
CA GLN A 433 5.21 -14.54 27.43
C GLN A 433 3.85 -13.89 27.41
N VAL A 434 3.50 -13.30 26.27
CA VAL A 434 2.20 -12.67 26.07
C VAL A 434 1.61 -13.22 24.79
N TYR A 435 0.39 -13.73 24.88
CA TYR A 435 -0.35 -14.29 23.76
C TYR A 435 -1.64 -13.52 23.56
N GLY A 436 -2.14 -13.56 22.34
CA GLY A 436 -3.37 -12.94 21.93
C GLY A 436 -3.93 -13.66 20.72
N HIS A 437 -5.03 -13.12 20.21
CA HIS A 437 -5.68 -13.59 18.99
C HIS A 437 -5.88 -12.41 18.04
N GLY A 438 -6.24 -12.75 16.80
CA GLY A 438 -6.69 -11.75 15.86
C GLY A 438 -5.57 -10.97 15.19
N TYR A 439 -5.92 -9.84 14.58
CA TYR A 439 -4.96 -9.01 13.87
C TYR A 439 -4.46 -7.84 14.73
N ALA A 440 -3.28 -7.33 14.40
CA ALA A 440 -2.85 -6.01 14.83
C ALA A 440 -3.91 -4.97 14.42
N LEU A 441 -4.44 -4.24 15.40
CA LEU A 441 -5.60 -3.36 15.21
C LEU A 441 -5.26 -1.99 14.60
N ASP A 442 -3.98 -1.65 14.52
CA ASP A 442 -3.51 -0.38 13.97
C ASP A 442 -2.25 -0.54 13.13
N ALA A 443 -2.37 -1.34 12.06
CA ALA A 443 -1.28 -1.61 11.13
C ALA A 443 -1.24 -0.60 9.98
N THR A 444 -0.07 -0.06 9.70
CA THR A 444 0.12 0.87 8.58
C THR A 444 1.45 0.60 7.91
N TYR A 445 1.44 0.31 6.62
CA TYR A 445 2.66 0.27 5.81
C TYR A 445 2.81 1.57 5.02
N VAL A 446 4.04 2.06 4.86
CA VAL A 446 4.34 3.12 3.89
C VAL A 446 5.47 2.58 3.04
N SER A 447 5.41 2.70 1.72
CA SER A 447 6.48 2.23 0.83
C SER A 447 7.68 3.17 0.88
N GLU A 448 8.86 2.71 0.50
CA GLU A 448 9.99 3.60 0.22
C GLU A 448 9.63 4.62 -0.88
N ILE A 449 10.48 5.63 -1.00
CA ILE A 449 10.46 6.51 -2.17
C ILE A 449 10.95 5.69 -3.36
N ILE A 450 10.03 5.47 -4.30
CA ILE A 450 10.29 4.77 -5.54
C ILE A 450 10.68 5.81 -6.59
N ASP A 451 11.88 5.67 -7.15
CA ASP A 451 12.35 6.41 -8.32
C ASP A 451 12.03 5.63 -9.59
N VAL A 452 10.98 6.05 -10.31
CA VAL A 452 10.53 5.38 -11.56
C VAL A 452 11.14 5.99 -12.81
N GLY A 453 11.92 7.07 -12.67
CA GLY A 453 12.46 7.81 -13.81
C GLY A 453 13.70 7.18 -14.44
N THR A 454 14.30 6.20 -13.79
CA THR A 454 15.45 5.42 -14.25
C THR A 454 15.02 4.32 -15.24
N SER A 455 15.98 3.67 -15.90
CA SER A 455 15.70 2.57 -16.84
C SER A 455 15.00 1.38 -16.17
N ARG A 456 15.32 1.16 -14.89
CA ARG A 456 14.62 0.28 -13.96
C ARG A 456 14.22 1.08 -12.73
N PRO A 457 12.97 1.01 -12.26
CA PRO A 457 12.59 1.60 -10.99
C PRO A 457 13.52 1.13 -9.87
N ARG A 458 13.79 2.01 -8.92
CA ARG A 458 14.68 1.72 -7.77
C ARG A 458 14.13 2.34 -6.49
N PHE A 459 14.45 1.73 -5.37
CA PHE A 459 14.04 2.20 -4.04
C PHE A 459 15.19 2.97 -3.37
N ARG A 460 14.86 4.01 -2.62
CA ARG A 460 15.84 4.71 -1.78
C ARG A 460 15.95 4.05 -0.40
N ARG A 461 16.94 3.16 -0.20
CA ARG A 461 17.26 2.52 1.08
C ARG A 461 18.72 2.75 1.51
N TYR A 462 18.95 2.64 2.82
CA TYR A 462 20.26 2.57 3.45
C TYR A 462 20.41 1.29 4.28
N PHE A 463 21.58 0.66 4.21
CA PHE A 463 22.01 -0.54 4.92
C PHE A 463 23.23 -0.25 5.79
N ASP A 464 23.52 -1.12 6.74
CA ASP A 464 24.80 -1.07 7.43
C ASP A 464 25.93 -1.48 6.46
N LEU A 465 27.05 -0.75 6.50
CA LEU A 465 28.22 -1.16 5.71
C LEU A 465 28.96 -2.35 6.36
N ASP A 466 28.85 -2.47 7.68
CA ASP A 466 29.47 -3.56 8.45
C ASP A 466 28.61 -4.85 8.39
N ASP A 467 27.33 -4.72 8.03
CA ASP A 467 26.37 -5.81 7.79
C ASP A 467 25.39 -5.39 6.67
N PRO A 468 25.73 -5.66 5.39
CA PRO A 468 24.95 -5.23 4.23
C PRO A 468 23.51 -5.75 4.21
N SER A 469 23.21 -6.81 4.98
CA SER A 469 21.85 -7.37 5.10
C SER A 469 20.97 -6.59 6.08
N ARG A 470 21.57 -5.73 6.92
CA ARG A 470 20.86 -4.99 7.96
C ARG A 470 20.45 -3.60 7.47
N PRO A 471 19.15 -3.30 7.34
CA PRO A 471 18.68 -1.95 7.00
C PRO A 471 19.01 -0.98 8.15
N ILE A 472 19.24 0.31 7.83
CA ILE A 472 19.42 1.35 8.83
C ILE A 472 18.53 2.55 8.54
N ALA A 473 17.83 3.06 9.57
CA ALA A 473 17.06 4.28 9.43
C ALA A 473 17.99 5.49 9.25
N LEU A 474 17.57 6.48 8.47
CA LEU A 474 18.37 7.67 8.19
C LEU A 474 18.88 8.39 9.46
N GLU A 475 18.07 8.38 10.53
CA GLU A 475 18.40 8.98 11.83
C GLU A 475 19.63 8.35 12.49
N THR A 476 19.96 7.11 12.13
CA THR A 476 20.95 6.26 12.81
C THR A 476 22.32 6.35 12.13
N ILE A 477 22.37 6.94 10.95
CA ILE A 477 23.61 7.24 10.24
C ILE A 477 24.36 8.29 11.07
N GLN A 478 25.48 7.85 11.65
CA GLN A 478 26.39 8.66 12.42
C GLN A 478 27.74 8.73 11.69
N THR A 479 28.34 9.91 11.69
CA THR A 479 29.77 10.06 11.44
C THR A 479 30.52 9.47 12.63
N LYS A 480 31.30 8.40 12.39
CA LYS A 480 32.09 7.72 13.42
C LYS A 480 33.48 8.33 13.45
N ASP A 481 33.80 8.98 14.57
CA ASP A 481 35.18 9.31 14.95
C ASP A 481 35.89 7.97 15.24
N SER A 482 36.54 7.45 14.22
CA SER A 482 37.10 6.09 14.21
C SER A 482 38.44 6.05 14.94
N ASN A 483 39.06 7.21 15.17
CA ASN A 483 40.32 7.33 15.89
C ASN A 483 40.16 7.90 17.33
N ASP A 484 38.94 8.30 17.72
CA ASP A 484 38.56 8.84 19.04
C ASP A 484 39.40 10.07 19.44
N ASP A 485 39.81 10.87 18.44
CA ASP A 485 40.63 12.07 18.66
C ASP A 485 39.80 13.32 19.00
N GLY A 486 38.48 13.19 18.99
CA GLY A 486 37.53 14.26 19.27
C GLY A 486 37.29 15.19 18.07
N THR A 487 37.79 14.83 16.89
CA THR A 487 37.60 15.53 15.62
C THR A 487 37.24 14.55 14.51
N VAL A 488 36.46 14.98 13.52
CA VAL A 488 36.11 14.14 12.37
C VAL A 488 37.01 14.55 11.21
N SER A 489 37.96 13.70 10.82
CA SER A 489 38.89 13.92 9.73
C SER A 489 38.20 13.86 8.36
N GLY A 490 38.88 14.37 7.32
CA GLY A 490 38.40 14.29 5.94
C GLY A 490 38.19 12.86 5.45
N ASP A 491 38.96 11.89 5.95
CA ASP A 491 38.86 10.48 5.57
C ASP A 491 37.66 9.79 6.27
N GLU A 492 37.38 10.15 7.53
CA GLU A 492 36.17 9.73 8.26
C GLU A 492 34.90 10.38 7.69
N LEU A 493 35.05 11.56 7.08
CA LEU A 493 34.02 12.25 6.30
C LEU A 493 33.87 11.69 4.89
N ALA A 494 34.90 11.18 4.23
CA ALA A 494 34.84 10.70 2.84
C ALA A 494 34.13 9.34 2.72
N ALA A 495 34.10 8.54 3.78
CA ALA A 495 33.41 7.26 3.88
C ALA A 495 31.87 7.41 4.05
N ASN A 496 31.21 8.26 3.25
CA ASN A 496 29.78 8.52 3.44
C ASN A 496 28.91 7.33 3.04
N ARG A 497 28.47 6.61 4.07
CA ARG A 497 27.54 5.46 4.06
C ARG A 497 26.30 5.65 3.17
N ILE A 498 25.85 6.90 2.97
CA ILE A 498 24.64 7.26 2.20
C ILE A 498 24.87 7.26 0.70
N ALA A 499 26.00 7.79 0.23
CA ALA A 499 26.21 8.07 -1.19
C ALA A 499 26.56 6.81 -1.99
N SER A 500 27.20 5.82 -1.35
CA SER A 500 27.54 4.54 -1.96
C SER A 500 26.34 3.60 -2.13
N GLN A 501 25.26 3.79 -1.35
CA GLN A 501 24.10 2.89 -1.34
C GLN A 501 22.92 3.41 -2.15
N PHE A 502 22.85 4.72 -2.39
CA PHE A 502 21.87 5.30 -3.31
C PHE A 502 22.44 6.51 -4.03
N ASP A 503 22.72 6.36 -5.33
CA ASP A 503 23.18 7.47 -6.16
C ASP A 503 22.02 8.44 -6.49
N ALA A 504 21.96 9.54 -5.74
CA ALA A 504 21.00 10.62 -5.98
C ALA A 504 21.26 11.38 -7.30
N ALA A 505 22.46 11.27 -7.88
CA ALA A 505 22.81 11.91 -9.14
C ALA A 505 22.44 11.08 -10.38
N ALA A 506 21.95 9.83 -10.20
CA ALA A 506 21.58 8.98 -11.32
C ALA A 506 20.53 9.66 -12.20
N THR A 507 20.79 9.65 -13.51
CA THR A 507 19.95 10.31 -14.51
C THR A 507 18.60 9.60 -14.58
N GLY A 508 17.53 10.30 -14.25
CA GLY A 508 16.17 9.81 -14.45
C GLY A 508 15.25 10.91 -14.98
N ARG A 509 14.14 10.49 -15.56
CA ARG A 509 13.21 11.35 -16.28
C ARG A 509 11.87 11.45 -15.57
N PRO A 510 11.16 12.59 -15.71
CA PRO A 510 9.76 12.69 -15.31
C PRO A 510 8.90 11.71 -16.10
N VAL A 511 7.80 11.25 -15.50
CA VAL A 511 6.87 10.28 -16.10
C VAL A 511 5.44 10.81 -16.18
N THR A 512 4.61 10.11 -16.95
CA THR A 512 3.15 10.19 -16.93
C THR A 512 2.61 8.99 -16.18
N TRP A 513 1.72 9.23 -15.21
CA TRP A 513 1.08 8.18 -14.41
C TRP A 513 -0.14 7.61 -15.12
N GLY A 514 -0.32 6.30 -15.04
CA GLY A 514 -1.52 5.60 -15.51
C GLY A 514 -2.38 5.12 -14.36
N ARG A 515 -2.76 3.84 -14.34
CA ARG A 515 -3.61 3.28 -13.30
C ARG A 515 -2.79 2.63 -12.20
N VAL A 516 -3.41 2.49 -11.03
CA VAL A 516 -2.95 1.64 -9.92
C VAL A 516 -3.97 0.56 -9.66
N ARG A 517 -3.52 -0.65 -9.38
CA ARG A 517 -4.35 -1.84 -9.14
C ARG A 517 -3.67 -2.77 -8.14
N TRP A 518 -4.42 -3.68 -7.56
CA TRP A 518 -3.89 -4.62 -6.57
C TRP A 518 -4.70 -5.92 -6.53
N SER A 519 -4.09 -6.98 -5.99
CA SER A 519 -4.79 -8.19 -5.57
C SER A 519 -4.63 -8.37 -4.07
N GLY A 520 -5.59 -9.02 -3.44
CA GLY A 520 -5.57 -9.32 -2.01
C GLY A 520 -6.87 -9.96 -1.53
N GLN A 521 -6.83 -10.55 -0.34
CA GLN A 521 -7.97 -11.24 0.26
C GLN A 521 -8.46 -10.51 1.51
N VAL A 522 -9.78 -10.47 1.66
CA VAL A 522 -10.45 -9.94 2.86
C VAL A 522 -10.92 -11.12 3.68
N GLU A 523 -10.43 -11.24 4.91
CA GLU A 523 -10.89 -12.20 5.91
C GLU A 523 -11.90 -11.52 6.84
N GLY A 524 -13.11 -12.08 6.96
CA GLY A 524 -14.20 -11.53 7.78
C GLY A 524 -14.97 -10.37 7.15
N GLU A 525 -15.91 -9.77 7.89
CA GLU A 525 -16.88 -8.80 7.33
C GLU A 525 -16.47 -7.32 7.46
N ASN A 526 -15.49 -7.00 8.32
CA ASN A 526 -15.20 -5.61 8.73
C ASN A 526 -13.74 -5.17 8.46
N ALA A 527 -12.99 -5.90 7.64
CA ALA A 527 -11.64 -5.52 7.28
C ALA A 527 -11.63 -4.61 6.03
N ASP A 528 -10.75 -3.61 6.05
CA ASP A 528 -10.57 -2.66 4.94
C ASP A 528 -9.09 -2.25 4.83
N LEU A 529 -8.68 -1.82 3.64
CA LEU A 529 -7.35 -1.30 3.36
C LEU A 529 -7.44 0.04 2.65
N GLN A 530 -7.07 1.10 3.37
CA GLN A 530 -7.04 2.44 2.82
C GLN A 530 -5.69 2.70 2.15
N ILE A 531 -5.70 2.72 0.81
CA ILE A 531 -4.51 2.99 0.01
C ILE A 531 -4.46 4.47 -0.35
N ARG A 532 -3.36 5.12 -0.01
CA ARG A 532 -3.06 6.52 -0.36
C ARG A 532 -1.77 6.58 -1.15
N VAL A 533 -1.71 7.53 -2.08
CA VAL A 533 -0.54 7.73 -2.92
C VAL A 533 -0.12 9.20 -2.90
N ARG A 534 1.17 9.46 -3.14
CA ARG A 534 1.71 10.78 -3.43
C ARG A 534 2.87 10.67 -4.40
N SER A 535 3.17 11.75 -5.11
CA SER A 535 4.33 11.81 -6.00
C SER A 535 5.11 13.11 -5.85
N GLY A 536 6.34 13.11 -6.33
CA GLY A 536 7.22 14.26 -6.20
C GLY A 536 8.22 14.42 -7.34
N THR A 537 8.84 15.59 -7.37
CA THR A 537 9.90 16.02 -8.30
C THR A 537 11.28 16.05 -7.65
N SER A 538 11.36 15.83 -6.34
CA SER A 538 12.60 15.71 -5.57
C SER A 538 12.65 14.39 -4.80
N LEU A 539 13.84 13.85 -4.58
CA LEU A 539 14.06 12.67 -3.73
C LEU A 539 13.68 12.91 -2.27
N ASP A 540 13.60 14.16 -1.83
CA ASP A 540 13.39 14.52 -0.44
C ASP A 540 11.95 14.99 -0.18
N THR A 541 11.26 14.23 0.69
CA THR A 541 9.87 14.52 1.12
C THR A 541 9.79 15.60 2.20
N ARG A 542 10.93 16.02 2.75
CA ARG A 542 11.04 16.99 3.84
C ARG A 542 12.19 17.96 3.59
N ILE A 543 12.08 19.15 4.16
CA ILE A 543 13.15 20.16 4.11
C ILE A 543 14.06 19.95 5.31
N TYR A 544 15.32 19.59 5.08
CA TYR A 544 16.29 19.37 6.15
C TYR A 544 16.67 20.67 6.87
N GLN A 545 16.74 20.60 8.20
CA GLN A 545 16.98 21.76 9.06
C GLN A 545 17.91 21.41 10.21
N ARG A 546 18.72 22.38 10.65
CA ARG A 546 19.58 22.30 11.83
C ARG A 546 19.15 23.29 12.92
N LYS A 547 19.34 22.94 14.17
CA LYS A 547 19.18 23.80 15.34
C LYS A 547 20.34 24.80 15.41
N VAL A 548 20.03 26.08 15.35
CA VAL A 548 21.02 27.18 15.46
C VAL A 548 20.90 27.96 16.77
N GLY A 549 19.85 27.71 17.53
CA GLY A 549 19.61 28.30 18.85
C GLY A 549 18.36 27.71 19.49
N ARG A 550 18.01 28.17 20.69
CA ARG A 550 16.81 27.70 21.40
C ARG A 550 15.54 28.05 20.60
N GLY A 551 14.88 27.05 20.03
CA GLY A 551 13.68 27.22 19.20
C GLY A 551 13.95 27.83 17.81
N VAL A 552 15.22 28.00 17.42
CA VAL A 552 15.58 28.56 16.11
C VAL A 552 16.24 27.48 15.27
N VAL A 553 15.63 27.20 14.12
CA VAL A 553 16.12 26.25 13.12
C VAL A 553 16.53 26.98 11.85
N SER A 554 17.45 26.40 11.09
CA SER A 554 17.89 26.91 9.80
C SER A 554 17.99 25.75 8.80
N PRO A 555 17.44 25.90 7.58
CA PRO A 555 17.64 24.94 6.50
C PRO A 555 18.97 25.14 5.75
N PHE A 556 19.85 26.02 6.25
CA PHE A 556 21.10 26.38 5.58
C PHE A 556 22.32 25.95 6.41
N ILE A 557 23.37 25.58 5.69
CA ILE A 557 24.69 25.23 6.19
C ILE A 557 25.32 26.45 6.89
N GLY A 558 26.01 26.21 8.00
CA GLY A 558 26.71 27.26 8.76
C GLY A 558 28.19 27.35 8.43
N ALA A 559 28.92 28.18 9.16
CA ALA A 559 30.38 28.09 9.17
C ALA A 559 30.77 26.70 9.71
N SER A 560 31.25 25.84 8.82
CA SER A 560 31.74 24.50 9.14
C SER A 560 32.99 24.61 10.02
N LEU A 561 33.17 23.69 10.97
CA LEU A 561 34.39 23.62 11.79
C LEU A 561 35.51 22.82 11.12
N VAL A 562 35.22 22.04 10.06
CA VAL A 562 36.19 21.09 9.49
C VAL A 562 36.22 21.00 7.95
N ALA A 563 35.28 21.57 7.18
CA ALA A 563 35.38 21.57 5.71
C ALA A 563 34.60 22.70 5.03
N ASP A 564 35.25 23.38 4.06
CA ASP A 564 34.70 24.49 3.25
C ASP A 564 33.67 24.05 2.18
N TRP A 565 33.05 22.87 2.31
CA TRP A 565 32.13 22.35 1.29
C TRP A 565 30.95 21.57 1.90
N PRO A 566 29.69 21.88 1.53
CA PRO A 566 29.25 23.01 0.70
C PRO A 566 29.45 24.38 1.37
N GLU A 567 29.46 25.46 0.59
CA GLU A 567 29.71 26.82 1.11
C GLU A 567 28.70 27.20 2.21
N PRO A 568 29.14 27.85 3.31
CA PRO A 568 28.23 28.40 4.32
C PRO A 568 27.13 29.25 3.67
N GLY A 569 25.87 28.96 4.01
CA GLY A 569 24.69 29.57 3.36
C GLY A 569 24.06 28.72 2.27
N SER A 570 24.70 27.63 1.83
CA SER A 570 24.07 26.60 0.97
C SER A 570 22.93 25.89 1.72
N ARG A 571 21.95 25.35 0.98
CA ARG A 571 20.86 24.54 1.58
C ARG A 571 21.41 23.23 2.13
N LEU A 572 20.78 22.75 3.21
CA LEU A 572 21.01 21.41 3.74
C LEU A 572 20.32 20.38 2.84
N GLU A 573 21.13 19.60 2.13
CA GLU A 573 20.70 18.39 1.43
C GLU A 573 20.84 17.17 2.35
N LEU A 574 20.28 16.01 1.97
CA LEU A 574 20.29 14.81 2.81
C LEU A 574 21.69 14.49 3.35
N PHE A 575 22.67 14.46 2.45
CA PHE A 575 24.04 14.11 2.74
C PHE A 575 24.65 15.02 3.81
N SER A 576 24.55 16.35 3.62
CA SER A 576 25.08 17.34 4.57
C SER A 576 24.30 17.33 5.89
N TYR A 577 23.00 17.04 5.84
CA TYR A 577 22.17 16.91 7.04
C TYR A 577 22.51 15.67 7.87
N ALA A 578 22.77 14.53 7.22
CA ALA A 578 23.15 13.30 7.90
C ALA A 578 24.50 13.40 8.61
N GLN A 579 25.42 14.22 8.08
CA GLN A 579 26.72 14.52 8.70
C GLN A 579 26.64 15.43 9.94
N LEU A 580 25.48 16.04 10.22
CA LEU A 580 25.31 16.88 11.41
C LEU A 580 25.26 16.03 12.67
N SER A 581 25.94 16.49 13.72
CA SER A 581 25.82 15.88 15.05
C SER A 581 24.38 15.95 15.56
N GLY A 582 23.93 14.95 16.32
CA GLY A 582 22.56 14.90 16.86
C GLY A 582 22.15 16.11 17.72
N LEU A 583 23.11 16.88 18.24
CA LEU A 583 22.87 18.12 18.97
C LEU A 583 22.49 19.30 18.06
N THR A 584 23.04 19.34 16.85
CA THR A 584 22.78 20.39 15.86
C THR A 584 21.73 19.98 14.83
N ARG A 585 21.49 18.69 14.64
CA ARG A 585 20.48 18.16 13.73
C ARG A 585 19.06 18.35 14.31
N SER A 586 18.13 18.86 13.51
CA SER A 586 16.70 18.74 13.86
C SER A 586 16.28 17.30 13.63
N PRO A 587 15.42 16.69 14.45
CA PRO A 587 14.93 15.34 14.17
C PRO A 587 14.10 15.31 12.88
N VAL A 588 14.15 14.23 12.09
CA VAL A 588 13.41 14.15 10.81
C VAL A 588 11.91 14.39 11.00
N LYS A 589 11.33 13.89 12.10
CA LYS A 589 9.91 14.11 12.52
C LYS A 589 9.49 15.58 12.73
N ASP A 590 10.45 16.47 12.90
CA ASP A 590 10.22 17.90 13.10
C ASP A 590 10.53 18.70 11.83
N LEU A 591 11.02 18.04 10.78
CA LEU A 591 11.24 18.66 9.49
C LEU A 591 9.89 18.94 8.81
N PRO A 592 9.71 20.14 8.26
CA PRO A 592 8.52 20.44 7.48
C PRO A 592 8.51 19.64 6.17
N LEU A 593 7.31 19.35 5.68
CA LEU A 593 7.12 18.69 4.39
C LEU A 593 7.64 19.57 3.26
N ASN A 594 8.32 18.95 2.30
CA ASN A 594 8.74 19.58 1.06
C ASN A 594 7.59 19.49 0.05
N LEU A 595 6.58 20.37 0.18
CA LEU A 595 5.38 20.33 -0.66
C LEU A 595 5.61 21.03 -2.00
N VAL A 596 4.98 20.56 -3.07
CA VAL A 596 4.90 21.31 -4.33
C VAL A 596 4.11 22.60 -4.08
N THR A 597 4.83 23.70 -3.89
CA THR A 597 4.24 25.05 -3.82
C THR A 597 5.08 26.01 -4.67
N ASP A 598 4.47 27.09 -5.12
CA ASP A 598 5.11 28.20 -5.81
C ASP A 598 5.87 29.14 -4.85
N GLN A 599 5.85 28.86 -3.55
CA GLN A 599 6.10 29.87 -2.50
C GLN A 599 7.44 29.78 -1.78
N ASP A 600 8.25 28.74 -1.95
CA ASP A 600 9.47 28.56 -1.14
C ASP A 600 10.79 28.59 -1.94
N GLY A 601 10.72 28.69 -3.27
CA GLY A 601 11.89 28.79 -4.14
C GLY A 601 12.79 27.56 -4.11
N SER A 602 12.31 26.42 -3.59
CA SER A 602 13.02 25.15 -3.60
C SER A 602 12.82 24.44 -4.96
N PRO A 603 13.87 23.92 -5.62
CA PRO A 603 13.69 23.11 -6.82
C PRO A 603 13.04 21.77 -6.44
N GLY A 604 11.73 21.69 -6.60
CA GLY A 604 10.94 20.46 -6.47
C GLY A 604 10.27 20.26 -5.11
N GLY A 605 9.34 19.31 -5.07
CA GLY A 605 8.50 19.03 -3.90
C GLY A 605 7.61 17.80 -4.12
N TRP A 606 6.72 17.55 -3.16
CA TRP A 606 5.80 16.41 -3.13
C TRP A 606 4.34 16.87 -3.03
N THR A 607 3.44 16.11 -3.63
CA THR A 607 2.01 16.28 -3.40
C THR A 607 1.66 15.92 -1.96
N GLN A 608 0.52 16.42 -1.49
CA GLN A 608 -0.12 15.81 -0.32
C GLN A 608 -0.55 14.37 -0.66
N TRP A 609 -0.79 13.57 0.37
CA TRP A 609 -1.42 12.26 0.22
C TRP A 609 -2.82 12.42 -0.40
N THR A 610 -3.18 11.53 -1.32
CA THR A 610 -4.53 11.47 -1.86
C THR A 610 -5.56 11.16 -0.77
N ALA A 611 -6.83 11.38 -1.12
CA ALA A 611 -7.93 10.67 -0.44
C ALA A 611 -7.67 9.14 -0.52
N PRO A 612 -8.08 8.37 0.50
CA PRO A 612 -7.92 6.93 0.46
C PRO A 612 -8.77 6.36 -0.68
N PHE A 613 -8.17 5.46 -1.46
CA PHE A 613 -8.90 4.64 -2.41
C PHE A 613 -9.65 3.54 -1.69
N ASP A 614 -10.83 3.19 -2.20
CA ASP A 614 -11.57 2.01 -1.75
C ASP A 614 -10.89 0.73 -2.25
N PHE A 615 -10.68 -0.25 -1.37
CA PHE A 615 -9.96 -1.47 -1.72
C PHE A 615 -10.64 -2.25 -2.86
N LEU A 616 -11.98 -2.29 -2.91
CA LEU A 616 -12.70 -3.05 -3.93
C LEU A 616 -12.65 -2.37 -5.30
N GLU A 617 -12.52 -1.04 -5.36
CA GLU A 617 -12.45 -0.29 -6.62
C GLU A 617 -11.14 -0.56 -7.38
N GLY A 618 -10.03 -0.79 -6.67
CA GLY A 618 -8.73 -1.10 -7.26
C GLY A 618 -8.38 -2.58 -7.33
N LYS A 619 -9.20 -3.46 -6.73
CA LYS A 619 -8.98 -4.91 -6.71
C LYS A 619 -9.13 -5.49 -8.12
N VAL A 620 -8.16 -6.30 -8.51
CA VAL A 620 -8.13 -7.06 -9.77
C VAL A 620 -7.81 -8.54 -9.49
N ASP A 621 -8.19 -9.42 -10.41
CA ASP A 621 -7.76 -10.82 -10.35
C ASP A 621 -6.24 -10.92 -10.54
N ALA A 622 -5.61 -11.96 -10.00
CA ALA A 622 -4.15 -12.09 -9.98
C ALA A 622 -3.49 -12.02 -11.38
N ASP A 623 -4.19 -12.55 -12.39
CA ASP A 623 -3.76 -12.60 -13.80
C ASP A 623 -4.24 -11.40 -14.62
N ALA A 624 -4.99 -10.46 -14.03
CA ALA A 624 -5.56 -9.34 -14.76
C ALA A 624 -4.49 -8.31 -15.12
N THR A 625 -4.34 -8.03 -16.41
CA THR A 625 -3.42 -7.00 -16.95
C THR A 625 -4.09 -5.65 -17.16
N SER A 626 -5.36 -5.52 -16.78
CA SER A 626 -6.18 -4.32 -16.98
C SER A 626 -7.15 -4.14 -15.83
N GLY A 627 -7.49 -2.90 -15.49
CA GLY A 627 -8.35 -2.56 -14.36
C GLY A 627 -7.67 -1.55 -13.45
N GLY A 628 -8.21 -1.40 -12.24
CA GLY A 628 -7.70 -0.46 -11.24
C GLY A 628 -8.17 0.97 -11.42
N ILE A 629 -7.61 1.86 -10.62
CA ILE A 629 -8.01 3.26 -10.46
C ILE A 629 -7.01 4.15 -11.18
N LEU A 630 -7.48 5.20 -11.86
CA LEU A 630 -6.58 6.20 -12.45
C LEU A 630 -5.85 6.97 -11.35
N LEU A 631 -4.52 7.03 -11.40
CA LEU A 631 -3.74 7.79 -10.43
C LEU A 631 -4.00 9.30 -10.59
N PRO A 632 -4.57 9.99 -9.58
CA PRO A 632 -4.88 11.41 -9.65
C PRO A 632 -3.64 12.24 -9.28
N LEU A 633 -2.52 11.97 -9.96
CA LEU A 633 -1.22 12.56 -9.67
C LEU A 633 -0.80 13.54 -10.77
N PRO A 634 -0.10 14.65 -10.44
CA PRO A 634 0.39 15.58 -11.45
C PRO A 634 1.33 14.88 -12.45
N PRO A 635 1.30 15.30 -13.72
CA PRO A 635 2.26 14.81 -14.70
C PRO A 635 3.65 15.36 -14.37
N LEU A 636 4.66 14.72 -14.97
CA LEU A 636 6.05 15.12 -14.87
C LEU A 636 6.70 15.00 -13.49
N HIS A 637 6.10 14.19 -12.63
CA HIS A 637 6.75 13.74 -11.40
C HIS A 637 7.64 12.52 -11.71
N ARG A 638 8.62 12.26 -10.84
CA ARG A 638 9.59 11.16 -11.00
C ARG A 638 9.52 10.15 -9.85
N TYR A 639 9.10 10.63 -8.68
CA TYR A 639 9.07 9.83 -7.47
C TYR A 639 7.64 9.54 -7.05
N ILE A 640 7.38 8.35 -6.53
CA ILE A 640 6.07 7.93 -6.02
C ILE A 640 6.23 7.23 -4.67
N GLN A 641 5.19 7.32 -3.84
CA GLN A 641 5.12 6.65 -2.55
C GLN A 641 3.69 6.24 -2.22
N PHE A 642 3.52 5.08 -1.60
CA PHE A 642 2.26 4.53 -1.14
C PHE A 642 2.18 4.51 0.38
N LYS A 643 0.97 4.65 0.92
CA LYS A 643 0.64 4.45 2.33
C LYS A 643 -0.59 3.56 2.40
N LEU A 644 -0.45 2.43 3.07
CA LEU A 644 -1.45 1.38 3.23
C LEU A 644 -1.86 1.39 4.71
N ASP A 645 -3.04 1.91 5.01
CA ASP A 645 -3.61 1.89 6.36
C ASP A 645 -4.59 0.73 6.47
N PHE A 646 -4.21 -0.31 7.23
CA PHE A 646 -5.02 -1.49 7.44
C PHE A 646 -6.04 -1.23 8.56
N VAL A 647 -7.30 -1.50 8.27
CA VAL A 647 -8.40 -1.47 9.23
C VAL A 647 -8.74 -2.92 9.56
N SER A 648 -8.21 -3.40 10.68
CA SER A 648 -8.43 -4.77 11.14
C SER A 648 -9.44 -4.80 12.29
N GLY A 649 -10.22 -5.88 12.34
CA GLY A 649 -11.06 -6.23 13.48
C GLY A 649 -10.36 -7.22 14.40
N GLU A 650 -11.12 -7.74 15.37
CA GLU A 650 -10.66 -8.81 16.25
C GLU A 650 -10.38 -10.08 15.46
N GLU A 651 -11.30 -10.50 14.59
CA GLU A 651 -11.12 -11.70 13.75
C GLU A 651 -11.11 -11.39 12.25
N SER A 652 -11.16 -10.11 11.87
CA SER A 652 -11.15 -9.69 10.46
C SER A 652 -9.84 -9.00 10.08
N GLY A 653 -9.26 -9.40 8.96
CA GLY A 653 -8.01 -8.85 8.43
C GLY A 653 -8.02 -8.80 6.92
N ILE A 654 -6.99 -8.17 6.34
CA ILE A 654 -6.85 -8.08 4.90
C ILE A 654 -5.40 -8.36 4.52
N SER A 655 -5.19 -9.21 3.52
CA SER A 655 -3.92 -9.44 2.86
C SER A 655 -3.87 -8.70 1.53
N LEU A 656 -2.68 -8.25 1.16
CA LEU A 656 -2.38 -7.61 -0.11
C LEU A 656 -1.31 -8.44 -0.81
N ASP A 657 -1.69 -9.14 -1.88
CA ASP A 657 -0.79 -10.02 -2.62
C ASP A 657 0.18 -9.17 -3.44
N PHE A 658 -0.33 -8.20 -4.21
CA PHE A 658 0.50 -7.25 -4.93
C PHE A 658 -0.15 -5.89 -5.08
N LEU A 659 0.69 -4.89 -5.34
CA LEU A 659 0.32 -3.57 -5.81
C LEU A 659 1.05 -3.29 -7.13
N GLU A 660 0.32 -2.90 -8.16
CA GLU A 660 0.85 -2.62 -9.49
C GLU A 660 0.40 -1.24 -9.97
N PHE A 661 1.28 -0.50 -10.64
CA PHE A 661 0.91 0.76 -11.28
C PHE A 661 1.60 0.98 -12.62
N ASP A 662 0.93 1.75 -13.49
CA ASP A 662 1.43 2.08 -14.81
C ASP A 662 2.12 3.45 -14.83
N PHE A 663 3.18 3.55 -15.62
CA PHE A 663 3.82 4.81 -15.98
C PHE A 663 4.42 4.76 -17.38
N ALA A 664 4.56 5.93 -18.01
CA ALA A 664 5.19 6.05 -19.33
C ALA A 664 6.03 7.32 -19.43
N ASN A 665 6.92 7.35 -20.42
CA ASN A 665 7.60 8.58 -20.80
C ASN A 665 6.58 9.63 -21.28
N PRO A 666 6.69 10.90 -20.86
CA PRO A 666 5.78 11.94 -21.32
C PRO A 666 5.95 12.19 -22.82
N VAL A 667 4.84 12.39 -23.54
CA VAL A 667 4.85 12.86 -24.94
C VAL A 667 5.42 14.27 -25.08
N VAL A 668 5.27 15.10 -24.03
CA VAL A 668 5.83 16.45 -23.93
C VAL A 668 6.57 16.61 -22.60
N SER A 669 7.90 16.62 -22.67
CA SER A 669 8.77 16.50 -21.49
C SER A 669 8.80 17.73 -20.59
N ARG A 670 8.44 18.91 -21.10
CA ARG A 670 8.36 20.16 -20.33
C ARG A 670 6.93 20.61 -20.03
N GLY A 671 5.95 19.76 -20.35
CA GLY A 671 4.56 19.94 -19.96
C GLY A 671 3.74 20.80 -20.91
N ILE A 672 2.46 20.91 -20.55
CA ILE A 672 1.46 21.68 -21.28
C ILE A 672 0.61 22.39 -20.24
N LEU A 673 0.55 23.71 -20.35
CA LEU A 673 -0.38 24.51 -19.56
C LEU A 673 -1.75 24.54 -20.24
N ALA A 674 -2.80 24.55 -19.43
CA ALA A 674 -4.18 24.60 -19.86
C ALA A 674 -4.95 25.66 -19.08
N GLU A 675 -5.88 26.33 -19.75
CA GLU A 675 -6.74 27.35 -19.17
C GLU A 675 -8.10 27.36 -19.86
N ILE A 676 -9.18 27.67 -19.13
CA ILE A 676 -10.53 27.87 -19.64
C ILE A 676 -11.06 29.28 -19.34
N PHE A 677 -11.69 29.89 -20.33
CA PHE A 677 -12.36 31.18 -20.17
C PHE A 677 -13.71 31.22 -20.93
N PRO A 678 -14.78 31.83 -20.38
CA PRO A 678 -14.86 32.33 -19.02
C PRO A 678 -14.79 31.19 -18.00
N ASP A 679 -14.17 31.45 -16.85
CA ASP A 679 -14.15 30.55 -15.70
C ASP A 679 -15.46 30.61 -14.89
N THR A 680 -16.46 31.32 -15.41
CA THR A 680 -17.80 31.39 -14.86
C THR A 680 -18.88 31.16 -15.92
N ALA A 681 -19.96 30.50 -15.51
CA ALA A 681 -21.18 30.38 -16.30
C ALA A 681 -22.35 31.08 -15.58
N ALA A 682 -23.26 31.66 -16.36
CA ALA A 682 -24.37 32.42 -15.80
C ALA A 682 -25.42 31.52 -15.13
N VAL A 683 -25.80 30.42 -15.79
CA VAL A 683 -26.91 29.53 -15.38
C VAL A 683 -26.57 28.07 -15.71
N LEU A 684 -27.05 27.13 -14.89
CA LEU A 684 -26.94 25.70 -15.14
C LEU A 684 -27.81 25.25 -16.34
N GLY A 685 -27.36 24.23 -17.08
CA GLY A 685 -28.10 23.59 -18.18
C GLY A 685 -28.15 24.37 -19.51
N GLU A 686 -27.77 25.64 -19.50
CA GLU A 686 -27.70 26.47 -20.71
C GLU A 686 -26.35 26.30 -21.42
N PRO A 687 -26.34 25.99 -22.74
CA PRO A 687 -25.11 25.89 -23.51
C PRO A 687 -24.32 27.21 -23.45
N THR A 688 -23.09 27.13 -22.94
CA THR A 688 -22.18 28.27 -22.82
C THR A 688 -20.96 28.04 -23.71
N VAL A 689 -20.48 29.11 -24.35
CA VAL A 689 -19.27 29.08 -25.16
C VAL A 689 -18.06 29.32 -24.26
N PHE A 690 -17.08 28.43 -24.35
CA PHE A 690 -15.80 28.50 -23.66
C PHE A 690 -14.66 28.51 -24.67
N SER A 691 -13.62 29.29 -24.38
CA SER A 691 -12.30 29.18 -24.99
C SER A 691 -11.42 28.36 -24.05
N TYR A 692 -10.99 27.20 -24.52
CA TYR A 692 -10.07 26.32 -23.83
C TYR A 692 -8.71 26.40 -24.52
N VAL A 693 -7.69 26.90 -23.82
CA VAL A 693 -6.38 27.19 -24.39
C VAL A 693 -5.34 26.22 -23.84
N LEU A 694 -4.51 25.69 -24.74
CA LEU A 694 -3.35 24.88 -24.39
C LEU A 694 -2.07 25.56 -24.84
N LYS A 695 -1.04 25.55 -23.98
CA LYS A 695 0.31 26.04 -24.28
C LYS A 695 1.34 24.93 -24.08
N PRO A 696 1.67 24.18 -25.15
CA PRO A 696 2.68 23.12 -25.07
C PRO A 696 4.11 23.68 -25.05
N ASP A 697 4.99 23.13 -24.21
CA ASP A 697 6.44 23.41 -24.26
C ASP A 697 7.23 22.20 -24.80
N LEU A 698 7.24 21.99 -26.12
CA LEU A 698 7.90 20.82 -26.71
C LEU A 698 9.40 21.01 -26.87
N SER A 699 10.19 20.02 -26.45
CA SER A 699 11.60 19.86 -26.81
C SER A 699 11.77 19.21 -28.18
N THR A 700 12.93 19.39 -28.82
CA THR A 700 13.25 18.68 -30.08
C THR A 700 13.43 17.17 -29.90
N ALA A 701 13.55 16.69 -28.66
CA ALA A 701 13.59 15.27 -28.33
C ALA A 701 12.21 14.68 -28.06
N ASP A 702 11.16 15.50 -27.99
CA ASP A 702 9.80 15.05 -27.71
C ASP A 702 9.20 14.42 -28.98
N VAL A 703 8.50 13.30 -28.80
CA VAL A 703 7.77 12.62 -29.89
C VAL A 703 6.58 13.44 -30.40
N GLY A 704 6.12 14.41 -29.60
CA GLY A 704 4.95 15.22 -29.91
C GLY A 704 3.65 14.46 -29.69
N PHE A 705 2.53 15.10 -30.03
CA PHE A 705 1.19 14.55 -29.80
C PHE A 705 0.27 14.85 -30.99
N ASN A 706 -0.78 14.06 -31.12
CA ASN A 706 -1.78 14.23 -32.18
C ASN A 706 -3.22 14.00 -31.70
N ARG A 707 -3.38 13.71 -30.41
CA ARG A 707 -4.66 13.54 -29.73
C ARG A 707 -4.73 14.48 -28.54
N ILE A 708 -5.88 15.12 -28.39
CA ILE A 708 -6.23 16.00 -27.27
C ILE A 708 -7.63 15.58 -26.84
N ASP A 709 -7.80 15.20 -25.59
CA ASP A 709 -9.09 14.92 -25.01
C ASP A 709 -9.36 15.89 -23.86
N ILE A 710 -10.56 16.47 -23.84
CA ILE A 710 -11.00 17.39 -22.79
C ILE A 710 -12.22 16.78 -22.14
N SER A 711 -12.21 16.64 -20.81
CA SER A 711 -13.41 16.25 -20.07
C SER A 711 -14.48 17.32 -20.21
N VAL A 712 -15.70 16.90 -20.51
CA VAL A 712 -16.84 17.77 -20.71
C VAL A 712 -18.03 17.26 -19.90
N PRO A 713 -18.88 18.15 -19.39
CA PRO A 713 -20.01 17.76 -18.52
C PRO A 713 -21.20 17.15 -19.28
N SER A 714 -21.21 17.19 -20.62
CA SER A 714 -22.38 16.84 -21.43
C SER A 714 -22.00 16.13 -22.73
N PRO A 715 -22.78 15.14 -23.19
CA PRO A 715 -22.65 14.61 -24.55
C PRO A 715 -22.98 15.65 -25.63
N GLN A 716 -23.65 16.75 -25.27
CA GLN A 716 -24.00 17.85 -26.17
C GLN A 716 -22.82 18.80 -26.42
N ALA A 717 -21.68 18.60 -25.76
CA ALA A 717 -20.50 19.40 -25.98
C ALA A 717 -20.09 19.33 -27.45
N SER A 718 -19.80 20.49 -28.04
CA SER A 718 -19.38 20.58 -29.44
C SER A 718 -18.23 21.55 -29.61
N ILE A 719 -17.28 21.20 -30.48
CA ILE A 719 -16.23 22.12 -30.90
C ILE A 719 -16.71 23.05 -32.03
N ASP A 720 -16.58 24.34 -31.81
CA ASP A 720 -16.95 25.41 -32.76
C ASP A 720 -15.78 25.76 -33.69
N SER A 721 -14.58 25.85 -33.13
CA SER A 721 -13.35 26.05 -33.89
C SER A 721 -12.10 25.66 -33.14
N LEU A 722 -11.09 25.21 -33.89
CA LEU A 722 -9.71 25.03 -33.44
C LEU A 722 -8.83 26.07 -34.13
N ARG A 723 -7.99 26.78 -33.36
CA ARG A 723 -6.93 27.64 -33.89
C ARG A 723 -5.59 27.29 -33.28
N ILE A 724 -4.54 27.42 -34.07
CA ILE A 724 -3.15 27.31 -33.61
C ILE A 724 -2.42 28.53 -34.16
N ASP A 725 -1.81 29.33 -33.28
CA ASP A 725 -1.16 30.60 -33.66
C ASP A 725 -2.11 31.51 -34.45
N ASP A 726 -3.33 31.71 -33.92
CA ASP A 726 -4.45 32.46 -34.52
C ASP A 726 -4.97 31.93 -35.88
N LEU A 727 -4.34 30.89 -36.45
CA LEU A 727 -4.76 30.27 -37.71
C LEU A 727 -5.87 29.25 -37.46
N ARG A 728 -7.05 29.45 -38.07
CA ARG A 728 -8.18 28.51 -37.99
C ARG A 728 -7.91 27.25 -38.80
N TRP A 729 -8.05 26.09 -38.16
CA TRP A 729 -7.93 24.78 -38.81
C TRP A 729 -9.28 24.31 -39.38
N GLU A 730 -9.24 23.49 -40.42
CA GLU A 730 -10.41 22.93 -41.10
C GLU A 730 -10.87 21.63 -40.41
N ARG A 731 -12.15 21.57 -40.01
CA ARG A 731 -12.74 20.37 -39.41
C ARG A 731 -13.10 19.35 -40.48
N VAL A 732 -12.60 18.13 -40.32
CA VAL A 732 -12.96 16.96 -41.13
C VAL A 732 -14.22 16.33 -40.53
N LEU A 733 -15.23 16.12 -41.37
CA LEU A 733 -16.50 15.47 -41.00
C LEU A 733 -16.60 14.07 -41.63
N PRO A 734 -17.32 13.13 -40.99
CA PRO A 734 -17.60 11.83 -41.58
C PRO A 734 -18.47 12.00 -42.83
N VAL A 735 -18.19 11.22 -43.88
CA VAL A 735 -18.91 11.27 -45.15
C VAL A 735 -19.88 10.09 -45.23
N ALA A 736 -21.18 10.37 -45.24
CA ALA A 736 -22.22 9.34 -45.30
C ALA A 736 -22.23 8.60 -46.66
N PRO A 737 -22.58 7.30 -46.67
CA PRO A 737 -22.84 6.55 -47.90
C PRO A 737 -23.91 7.22 -48.77
N THR A 738 -23.71 7.20 -50.09
CA THR A 738 -24.56 7.92 -51.05
C THR A 738 -25.95 7.31 -51.24
N ASP A 739 -26.17 6.11 -50.73
CA ASP A 739 -27.42 5.35 -50.82
C ASP A 739 -28.40 5.61 -49.65
N LEU A 740 -27.99 6.38 -48.64
CA LEU A 740 -28.84 6.76 -47.52
C LEU A 740 -29.78 7.92 -47.88
N SER A 741 -30.97 7.94 -47.27
CA SER A 741 -31.85 9.12 -47.30
C SER A 741 -31.18 10.28 -46.54
N GLU A 742 -31.64 11.53 -46.76
CA GLU A 742 -31.06 12.69 -46.04
C GLU A 742 -31.16 12.56 -44.51
N THR A 743 -32.26 11.97 -44.02
CA THR A 743 -32.47 11.72 -42.59
C THR A 743 -31.52 10.64 -42.08
N ASP A 744 -31.40 9.52 -42.79
CA ASP A 744 -30.51 8.41 -42.38
C ASP A 744 -29.04 8.82 -42.48
N ALA A 745 -28.67 9.63 -43.47
CA ALA A 745 -27.32 10.18 -43.60
C ALA A 745 -26.98 11.11 -42.43
N SER A 746 -27.94 11.93 -41.98
CA SER A 746 -27.75 12.82 -40.83
C SER A 746 -27.57 12.04 -39.54
N LEU A 747 -28.38 10.99 -39.32
CA LEU A 747 -28.23 10.09 -38.17
C LEU A 747 -26.89 9.34 -38.21
N TRP A 748 -26.50 8.83 -39.38
CA TRP A 748 -25.23 8.13 -39.59
C TRP A 748 -24.01 9.01 -39.26
N ILE A 749 -24.07 10.30 -39.59
CA ILE A 749 -23.05 11.29 -39.25
C ILE A 749 -23.04 11.54 -37.74
N ALA A 750 -24.21 11.74 -37.13
CA ALA A 750 -24.33 12.02 -35.69
C ALA A 750 -23.74 10.86 -34.85
N GLU A 751 -24.07 9.61 -35.18
CA GLU A 751 -23.53 8.42 -34.52
C GLU A 751 -22.00 8.38 -34.51
N ARG A 752 -21.36 8.79 -35.62
CA ARG A 752 -19.89 8.83 -35.75
C ARG A 752 -19.27 10.00 -35.03
N LEU A 753 -19.96 11.14 -34.98
CA LEU A 753 -19.54 12.29 -34.18
C LEU A 753 -19.68 12.05 -32.67
N SER A 754 -20.36 10.98 -32.27
CA SER A 754 -20.42 10.48 -30.89
C SER A 754 -19.57 9.22 -30.62
N SER A 755 -18.72 8.80 -31.58
CA SER A 755 -17.96 7.55 -31.50
C SER A 755 -16.46 7.79 -31.44
N SER A 756 -15.82 7.37 -30.35
CA SER A 756 -14.35 7.34 -30.25
C SER A 756 -13.72 6.47 -31.33
N THR A 757 -14.33 5.33 -31.66
CA THR A 757 -13.86 4.40 -32.70
C THR A 757 -13.72 5.06 -34.07
N TRP A 758 -14.61 5.98 -34.43
CA TRP A 758 -14.46 6.74 -35.68
C TRP A 758 -13.23 7.66 -35.63
N LEU A 759 -13.02 8.36 -34.51
CA LEU A 759 -11.85 9.20 -34.31
C LEU A 759 -10.55 8.37 -34.36
N ASP A 760 -10.55 7.18 -33.75
CA ASP A 760 -9.38 6.29 -33.70
C ASP A 760 -9.01 5.76 -35.08
N THR A 761 -10.00 5.36 -35.89
CA THR A 761 -9.77 4.73 -37.20
C THR A 761 -9.53 5.73 -38.34
N MET A 762 -9.98 6.97 -38.21
CA MET A 762 -9.80 7.97 -39.26
C MET A 762 -8.36 8.51 -39.30
N SER A 763 -7.89 8.98 -40.45
CA SER A 763 -6.57 9.61 -40.58
C SER A 763 -6.72 11.09 -40.93
N VAL A 764 -6.00 11.94 -40.20
CA VAL A 764 -5.92 13.38 -40.51
C VAL A 764 -4.69 13.62 -41.38
N GLY A 765 -4.91 14.03 -42.63
CA GLY A 765 -3.83 14.30 -43.58
C GLY A 765 -2.94 15.48 -43.15
N ALA A 766 -1.76 15.59 -43.77
CA ALA A 766 -0.85 16.71 -43.53
C ALA A 766 -1.52 18.06 -43.87
N GLY A 767 -1.34 19.07 -43.01
CA GLY A 767 -1.91 20.40 -43.17
C GLY A 767 -2.59 20.92 -41.89
N THR A 768 -3.42 21.94 -42.04
CA THR A 768 -4.18 22.60 -40.95
C THR A 768 -5.58 22.02 -40.86
N ARG A 769 -5.68 20.73 -40.54
CA ARG A 769 -6.93 19.95 -40.46
C ARG A 769 -7.04 19.22 -39.14
N PHE A 770 -8.26 19.03 -38.65
CA PHE A 770 -8.53 18.26 -37.43
C PHE A 770 -9.85 17.49 -37.55
N ALA A 771 -10.00 16.42 -36.78
CA ALA A 771 -11.27 15.73 -36.54
C ALA A 771 -11.61 15.84 -35.06
N ALA A 772 -12.91 15.79 -34.71
CA ALA A 772 -13.33 15.87 -33.32
C ALA A 772 -14.69 15.21 -33.09
N VAL A 773 -14.82 14.55 -31.94
CA VAL A 773 -16.01 13.83 -31.49
C VAL A 773 -16.25 14.06 -30.01
N THR A 774 -17.50 13.90 -29.56
CA THR A 774 -17.86 13.91 -28.14
C THR A 774 -18.39 12.55 -27.77
N PHE A 775 -17.69 11.82 -26.91
CA PHE A 775 -18.01 10.43 -26.57
C PHE A 775 -18.04 10.22 -25.06
N PHE A 776 -18.67 9.15 -24.60
CA PHE A 776 -18.62 8.72 -23.21
C PHE A 776 -17.48 7.72 -23.03
N ASP A 777 -16.53 8.04 -22.16
CA ASP A 777 -15.45 7.15 -21.77
C ASP A 777 -15.89 6.35 -20.52
N SER A 778 -16.32 5.12 -20.75
CA SER A 778 -16.79 4.22 -19.69
C SER A 778 -15.70 3.85 -18.69
N SER A 779 -14.41 3.98 -19.04
CA SER A 779 -13.31 3.59 -18.17
C SER A 779 -13.08 4.58 -17.02
N VAL A 780 -13.53 5.82 -17.19
CA VAL A 780 -13.45 6.90 -16.19
C VAL A 780 -14.82 7.51 -15.89
N SER A 781 -15.89 6.97 -16.48
CA SER A 781 -17.28 7.45 -16.34
C SER A 781 -17.47 8.95 -16.61
N LEU A 782 -16.81 9.47 -17.66
CA LEU A 782 -16.86 10.89 -18.05
C LEU A 782 -17.11 11.04 -19.55
N HIS A 783 -17.77 12.13 -19.95
CA HIS A 783 -17.79 12.53 -21.36
C HIS A 783 -16.48 13.24 -21.71
N LYS A 784 -15.96 12.94 -22.90
CA LYS A 784 -14.75 13.56 -23.45
C LYS A 784 -15.04 14.17 -24.81
N LEU A 785 -14.54 15.39 -25.03
CA LEU A 785 -14.37 15.99 -26.33
C LEU A 785 -12.99 15.59 -26.85
N GLY A 786 -12.95 14.59 -27.72
CA GLY A 786 -11.73 14.10 -28.34
C GLY A 786 -11.43 14.84 -29.65
N ILE A 787 -10.18 15.26 -29.82
CA ILE A 787 -9.68 16.01 -30.97
C ILE A 787 -8.46 15.27 -31.53
N LYS A 788 -8.42 15.11 -32.84
CA LYS A 788 -7.34 14.46 -33.57
C LYS A 788 -6.76 15.38 -34.63
N THR A 789 -5.44 15.44 -34.69
CA THR A 789 -4.67 16.23 -35.63
C THR A 789 -3.58 15.36 -36.30
N ARG A 790 -2.77 15.96 -37.17
CA ARG A 790 -1.45 15.38 -37.47
C ARG A 790 -0.55 15.47 -36.24
N VAL A 791 0.49 14.65 -36.15
CA VAL A 791 1.50 14.80 -35.09
C VAL A 791 2.07 16.21 -35.11
N MET A 792 1.93 16.88 -33.96
CA MET A 792 2.47 18.21 -33.71
C MET A 792 3.74 18.08 -32.88
N THR A 793 4.78 18.80 -33.30
CA THR A 793 6.14 18.67 -32.76
C THR A 793 6.69 20.04 -32.34
N ALA A 794 7.93 20.08 -31.85
CA ALA A 794 8.62 21.34 -31.56
C ALA A 794 8.74 22.31 -32.76
N VAL A 795 8.56 21.82 -34.00
CA VAL A 795 8.51 22.68 -35.21
C VAL A 795 7.24 23.53 -35.23
N ASP A 796 6.14 22.99 -34.70
CA ASP A 796 4.85 23.69 -34.63
C ASP A 796 4.84 24.70 -33.49
N PHE A 797 5.57 24.41 -32.41
CA PHE A 797 5.69 25.21 -31.20
C PHE A 797 7.17 25.58 -30.91
N PRO A 798 7.81 26.40 -31.78
CA PRO A 798 9.19 26.80 -31.59
C PRO A 798 9.34 27.64 -30.31
N ARG A 799 10.37 27.33 -29.53
CA ARG A 799 10.65 27.98 -28.24
C ARG A 799 10.77 29.50 -28.40
N GLY A 800 10.08 30.23 -27.52
CA GLY A 800 10.10 31.70 -27.48
C GLY A 800 9.16 32.39 -28.46
N GLN A 801 8.28 31.64 -29.15
CA GLN A 801 7.21 32.20 -29.98
C GLN A 801 5.82 32.09 -29.34
N ASP A 802 5.72 31.54 -28.13
CA ASP A 802 4.49 31.44 -27.31
C ASP A 802 3.24 31.01 -28.10
N ARG A 803 3.37 30.03 -28.99
CA ARG A 803 2.24 29.52 -29.77
C ARG A 803 1.29 28.73 -28.90
N GLU A 804 0.03 29.13 -28.93
CA GLU A 804 -1.07 28.50 -28.20
C GLU A 804 -2.01 27.75 -29.15
N ILE A 805 -2.74 26.78 -28.59
CA ILE A 805 -3.86 26.09 -29.23
C ILE A 805 -5.13 26.63 -28.59
N GLU A 806 -5.98 27.31 -29.36
CA GLU A 806 -7.27 27.84 -28.91
C GLU A 806 -8.39 26.90 -29.39
N ILE A 807 -9.17 26.37 -28.46
CA ILE A 807 -10.32 25.52 -28.71
C ILE A 807 -11.58 26.24 -28.25
N SER A 808 -12.38 26.73 -29.19
CA SER A 808 -13.72 27.24 -28.88
C SER A 808 -14.68 26.05 -28.83
N LEU A 809 -15.30 25.82 -27.68
CA LEU A 809 -16.27 24.76 -27.46
C LEU A 809 -17.55 25.32 -26.82
N THR A 810 -18.68 24.68 -27.12
CA THR A 810 -19.98 25.00 -26.55
C THR A 810 -20.49 23.80 -25.76
N THR A 811 -20.83 23.99 -24.48
CA THR A 811 -21.44 22.93 -23.65
C THR A 811 -22.28 23.53 -22.52
N PRO A 812 -23.38 22.89 -22.10
CA PRO A 812 -24.03 23.22 -20.84
C PRO A 812 -23.22 22.67 -19.65
N VAL A 813 -23.38 23.28 -18.48
CA VAL A 813 -22.79 22.82 -17.20
C VAL A 813 -23.91 22.47 -16.21
N TYR A 814 -23.78 21.37 -15.48
CA TYR A 814 -24.85 20.85 -14.60
C TYR A 814 -24.50 20.89 -13.10
N ARG A 815 -23.29 21.34 -12.74
CA ARG A 815 -22.80 21.46 -11.35
C ARG A 815 -22.25 22.86 -11.10
N LEU A 816 -22.30 23.31 -9.84
CA LEU A 816 -21.76 24.61 -9.42
C LEU A 816 -20.26 24.77 -9.71
N LEU A 817 -19.51 23.67 -9.62
CA LEU A 817 -18.11 23.61 -9.97
C LEU A 817 -17.92 22.45 -10.94
N THR A 818 -17.51 22.77 -12.17
CA THR A 818 -17.28 21.79 -13.24
C THR A 818 -15.84 21.87 -13.70
N GLY A 819 -15.11 20.75 -13.68
CA GLY A 819 -13.75 20.66 -14.22
C GLY A 819 -13.74 20.34 -15.72
N PHE A 820 -12.76 20.89 -16.43
CA PHE A 820 -12.44 20.62 -17.82
C PHE A 820 -11.01 20.11 -17.91
N ASP A 821 -10.69 19.05 -17.16
CA ASP A 821 -9.37 18.43 -17.22
C ASP A 821 -9.10 17.92 -18.64
N SER A 822 -7.85 18.03 -19.11
CA SER A 822 -7.47 17.58 -20.45
C SER A 822 -6.22 16.72 -20.47
N TRP A 823 -6.11 15.90 -21.51
CA TRP A 823 -5.02 14.97 -21.73
C TRP A 823 -4.56 15.02 -23.18
N ILE A 824 -3.29 14.68 -23.40
CA ILE A 824 -2.71 14.52 -24.72
C ILE A 824 -2.01 13.19 -24.87
N TRP A 825 -1.97 12.67 -26.09
CA TRP A 825 -1.16 11.49 -26.42
C TRP A 825 -0.85 11.43 -27.90
N ASN A 826 -0.01 10.45 -28.25
CA ASN A 826 0.39 10.18 -29.61
C ASN A 826 -0.03 8.78 -30.00
N GLU A 827 -1.11 8.66 -30.77
CA GLU A 827 -1.63 7.35 -31.21
C GLU A 827 -0.71 6.62 -32.20
N THR A 828 0.29 7.33 -32.77
CA THR A 828 1.28 6.75 -33.69
C THR A 828 2.54 6.28 -32.98
N ALA A 829 2.73 6.69 -31.73
CA ALA A 829 3.72 6.10 -30.84
C ALA A 829 3.11 4.86 -30.18
N THR A 830 3.94 3.93 -29.70
CA THR A 830 3.53 2.77 -28.89
C THR A 830 3.09 3.16 -27.47
N GLN A 831 2.54 4.37 -27.32
CA GLN A 831 2.23 4.98 -26.05
C GLN A 831 0.73 4.92 -25.76
N ASP A 832 0.36 4.04 -24.84
CA ASP A 832 -1.04 3.83 -24.45
C ASP A 832 -1.52 4.79 -23.34
N LEU A 833 -0.61 5.45 -22.62
CA LEU A 833 -0.96 6.34 -21.51
C LEU A 833 -1.13 7.81 -21.95
N GLN A 834 -2.25 8.38 -21.53
CA GLN A 834 -2.63 9.78 -21.77
C GLN A 834 -1.89 10.70 -20.79
N GLN A 835 -1.10 11.65 -21.29
CA GLN A 835 -0.43 12.65 -20.45
C GLN A 835 -1.41 13.77 -20.07
N PRO A 836 -1.72 13.97 -18.78
CA PRO A 836 -2.57 15.08 -18.36
C PRO A 836 -1.87 16.43 -18.59
N THR A 837 -2.66 17.48 -18.80
CA THR A 837 -2.20 18.87 -18.83
C THR A 837 -2.22 19.48 -17.43
N GLN A 838 -1.56 20.62 -17.24
CA GLN A 838 -1.51 21.33 -15.95
C GLN A 838 -2.25 22.67 -16.03
N PRO A 839 -3.02 23.07 -15.01
CA PRO A 839 -3.57 24.42 -14.96
C PRO A 839 -2.47 25.47 -14.85
N GLY A 840 -2.67 26.62 -15.49
CA GLY A 840 -1.77 27.77 -15.40
C GLY A 840 -1.99 28.76 -16.55
N ASN A 841 -1.14 29.79 -16.63
CA ASN A 841 -1.22 30.80 -17.69
C ASN A 841 -0.85 30.18 -19.05
N ALA A 842 -1.86 29.69 -19.76
CA ALA A 842 -1.73 29.20 -21.12
C ALA A 842 -1.80 30.35 -22.13
N SER A 843 -2.47 31.47 -21.80
CA SER A 843 -2.57 32.64 -22.65
C SER A 843 -2.51 33.95 -21.88
N ASP A 844 -1.56 34.82 -22.22
CA ASP A 844 -1.48 36.19 -21.66
C ASP A 844 -2.69 37.08 -22.04
N ARG A 845 -3.58 36.58 -22.91
CA ARG A 845 -4.80 37.28 -23.37
C ARG A 845 -5.98 37.02 -22.45
N LEU A 846 -5.91 35.97 -21.63
CA LEU A 846 -6.98 35.56 -20.74
C LEU A 846 -6.68 36.02 -19.30
N PRO A 847 -7.71 36.35 -18.51
CA PRO A 847 -7.55 36.82 -17.14
C PRO A 847 -7.61 35.70 -16.09
N SER A 848 -7.70 34.43 -16.50
CA SER A 848 -7.79 33.28 -15.59
C SER A 848 -6.51 32.46 -15.67
N ASP A 849 -6.38 31.46 -14.80
CA ASP A 849 -5.38 30.38 -14.88
C ASP A 849 -6.08 29.03 -14.59
N ALA A 850 -7.42 29.03 -14.61
CA ALA A 850 -8.24 27.92 -14.14
C ALA A 850 -8.54 26.94 -15.27
N VAL A 851 -8.81 25.68 -14.90
CA VAL A 851 -9.42 24.65 -15.76
C VAL A 851 -10.78 24.23 -15.23
N ARG A 852 -11.42 25.11 -14.45
CA ARG A 852 -12.70 24.86 -13.77
C ARG A 852 -13.63 26.03 -14.00
N VAL A 853 -14.90 25.73 -14.19
CA VAL A 853 -15.97 26.72 -14.37
C VAL A 853 -16.87 26.72 -13.15
N THR A 854 -17.11 27.91 -12.59
CA THR A 854 -18.04 28.12 -11.48
C THR A 854 -19.34 28.72 -11.97
N VAL A 855 -20.49 28.26 -11.47
CA VAL A 855 -21.78 28.80 -11.88
C VAL A 855 -22.28 29.85 -10.88
N GLN A 856 -22.71 31.00 -11.40
CA GLN A 856 -23.10 32.15 -10.58
C GLN A 856 -24.51 32.03 -9.98
N ASP A 857 -25.42 31.32 -10.65
CA ASP A 857 -26.81 31.17 -10.23
C ASP A 857 -27.31 29.72 -10.38
N ALA A 858 -27.95 29.21 -9.33
CA ALA A 858 -28.53 27.86 -9.28
C ALA A 858 -29.89 27.93 -8.59
N ASN A 859 -30.96 28.06 -9.39
CA ASN A 859 -32.33 28.25 -8.88
C ASN A 859 -33.18 26.96 -8.82
N SER A 860 -32.66 25.81 -9.25
CA SER A 860 -33.37 24.52 -9.21
C SER A 860 -32.39 23.34 -9.25
N THR A 861 -32.79 22.20 -8.68
CA THR A 861 -32.10 20.91 -8.79
C THR A 861 -32.59 20.06 -9.95
N ILE A 862 -33.76 20.38 -10.52
CA ILE A 862 -34.34 19.68 -11.67
C ILE A 862 -35.15 20.63 -12.55
N SER A 863 -35.09 20.47 -13.87
CA SER A 863 -35.82 21.33 -14.82
C SER A 863 -36.32 20.57 -16.03
N VAL A 864 -37.64 20.54 -16.25
CA VAL A 864 -38.24 19.96 -17.46
C VAL A 864 -37.95 20.85 -18.68
N ARG A 865 -37.22 20.30 -19.65
CA ARG A 865 -36.94 20.91 -20.95
C ARG A 865 -38.11 20.73 -21.90
N GLN A 866 -38.58 19.49 -22.04
CA GLN A 866 -39.57 19.13 -23.03
C GLN A 866 -40.35 17.87 -22.65
N VAL A 867 -41.63 17.83 -23.01
CA VAL A 867 -42.48 16.64 -22.91
C VAL A 867 -43.18 16.48 -24.25
N VAL A 868 -42.70 15.56 -25.09
CA VAL A 868 -43.22 15.36 -26.45
C VAL A 868 -43.28 13.89 -26.83
N PRO A 869 -44.21 13.52 -27.73
CA PRO A 869 -45.37 14.29 -28.16
C PRO A 869 -46.38 14.47 -27.02
N ASN A 870 -47.08 15.60 -26.98
CA ASN A 870 -48.14 15.86 -26.00
C ASN A 870 -49.27 16.67 -26.68
N PRO A 871 -50.38 16.04 -27.11
CA PRO A 871 -50.77 14.65 -26.81
C PRO A 871 -49.92 13.59 -27.53
N PHE A 872 -49.84 12.39 -26.95
CA PHE A 872 -49.30 11.17 -27.60
C PHE A 872 -50.41 10.14 -27.85
N THR A 873 -50.17 9.24 -28.80
CA THR A 873 -51.15 8.30 -29.37
C THR A 873 -50.67 6.86 -29.30
N PRO A 874 -50.79 6.16 -28.14
CA PRO A 874 -50.33 4.78 -27.96
C PRO A 874 -51.27 3.75 -28.61
N ASN A 875 -51.44 3.82 -29.94
CA ASN A 875 -52.33 2.97 -30.73
C ASN A 875 -51.60 1.81 -31.43
N GLY A 876 -50.27 1.78 -31.37
CA GLY A 876 -49.41 0.75 -31.95
C GLY A 876 -49.16 0.91 -33.46
N ASP A 877 -49.33 2.10 -34.02
CA ASP A 877 -49.06 2.37 -35.45
C ASP A 877 -47.60 2.78 -35.74
N GLY A 878 -46.77 2.86 -34.71
CA GLY A 878 -45.37 3.25 -34.77
C GLY A 878 -45.14 4.76 -34.71
N VAL A 879 -46.19 5.57 -34.58
CA VAL A 879 -46.12 7.04 -34.58
C VAL A 879 -46.68 7.60 -33.28
N ASN A 880 -45.86 8.37 -32.55
CA ASN A 880 -46.25 8.99 -31.27
C ASN A 880 -46.79 7.99 -30.22
N ASP A 881 -46.36 6.72 -30.28
CA ASP A 881 -46.83 5.66 -29.39
C ASP A 881 -46.35 5.78 -27.94
N ALA A 882 -45.33 6.62 -27.71
CA ALA A 882 -44.82 6.93 -26.39
C ALA A 882 -44.58 8.44 -26.25
N VAL A 883 -44.82 8.96 -25.05
CA VAL A 883 -44.36 10.30 -24.66
C VAL A 883 -42.98 10.19 -24.05
N GLN A 884 -42.14 11.16 -24.36
CA GLN A 884 -40.78 11.29 -23.83
C GLN A 884 -40.66 12.59 -23.04
N TRP A 885 -40.15 12.47 -21.81
CA TRP A 885 -39.69 13.61 -21.01
C TRP A 885 -38.20 13.79 -21.21
N THR A 886 -37.78 15.02 -21.43
CA THR A 886 -36.39 15.45 -21.37
C THR A 886 -36.29 16.50 -20.26
N PHE A 887 -35.40 16.28 -19.30
CA PHE A 887 -35.19 17.19 -18.19
C PHE A 887 -33.72 17.23 -17.77
N ASP A 888 -33.31 18.38 -17.25
CA ASP A 888 -31.96 18.62 -16.75
C ASP A 888 -31.96 18.36 -15.23
N VAL A 889 -31.00 17.55 -14.78
CA VAL A 889 -30.76 17.26 -13.37
C VAL A 889 -29.49 17.98 -12.95
N PHE A 890 -29.57 18.76 -11.88
CA PHE A 890 -28.50 19.64 -11.42
C PHE A 890 -28.01 19.23 -10.03
N LEU A 891 -26.78 19.64 -9.71
CA LEU A 891 -26.22 19.62 -8.35
C LEU A 891 -26.06 18.23 -7.70
N LEU A 892 -26.26 17.13 -8.45
CA LEU A 892 -26.01 15.79 -7.94
C LEU A 892 -24.51 15.48 -7.88
N THR A 893 -24.04 15.07 -6.70
CA THR A 893 -22.66 14.64 -6.44
C THR A 893 -22.47 13.13 -6.60
N ALA A 894 -23.54 12.35 -6.51
CA ALA A 894 -23.59 10.91 -6.71
C ALA A 894 -24.87 10.49 -7.46
N ALA A 895 -24.94 9.24 -7.93
CA ALA A 895 -26.15 8.70 -8.54
C ALA A 895 -27.32 8.74 -7.54
N THR A 896 -28.45 9.29 -7.95
CA THR A 896 -29.64 9.48 -7.12
C THR A 896 -30.88 9.02 -7.88
N ASP A 897 -31.82 8.39 -7.19
CA ASP A 897 -33.06 7.95 -7.82
C ASP A 897 -33.95 9.14 -8.20
N VAL A 898 -34.36 9.13 -9.47
CA VAL A 898 -35.36 10.03 -10.06
C VAL A 898 -36.58 9.20 -10.39
N SER A 899 -37.76 9.71 -9.99
CA SER A 899 -39.02 9.05 -10.28
C SER A 899 -39.99 9.96 -11.03
N VAL A 900 -40.69 9.40 -12.01
CA VAL A 900 -41.86 10.02 -12.65
C VAL A 900 -43.09 9.23 -12.23
N THR A 901 -43.90 9.84 -11.37
CA THR A 901 -45.17 9.27 -10.93
C THR A 901 -46.32 9.87 -11.74
N LEU A 902 -47.11 9.02 -12.38
CA LEU A 902 -48.28 9.38 -13.18
C LEU A 902 -49.55 9.21 -12.36
N TYR A 903 -50.43 10.21 -12.41
CA TYR A 903 -51.73 10.23 -11.74
C TYR A 903 -52.85 10.53 -12.74
N ASN A 904 -54.03 9.99 -12.49
CA ASN A 904 -55.25 10.49 -13.13
C ASN A 904 -55.78 11.75 -12.41
N LEU A 905 -56.77 12.42 -12.99
CA LEU A 905 -57.37 13.63 -12.40
C LEU A 905 -58.07 13.42 -11.05
N ASN A 906 -58.33 12.17 -10.65
CA ASN A 906 -58.88 11.84 -9.33
C ASN A 906 -57.77 11.66 -8.27
N GLY A 907 -56.50 11.85 -8.63
CA GLY A 907 -55.34 11.67 -7.75
C GLY A 907 -54.92 10.21 -7.55
N ARG A 908 -55.48 9.26 -8.32
CA ARG A 908 -55.04 7.85 -8.27
C ARG A 908 -53.75 7.70 -9.09
N GLN A 909 -52.72 7.13 -8.46
CA GLN A 909 -51.49 6.70 -9.12
C GLN A 909 -51.78 5.63 -10.17
N ILE A 910 -51.18 5.80 -11.34
CA ILE A 910 -51.33 4.95 -12.52
C ILE A 910 -50.05 4.16 -12.78
N ARG A 911 -48.89 4.81 -12.60
CA ARG A 911 -47.58 4.21 -12.81
C ARG A 911 -46.49 5.06 -12.14
N VAL A 912 -45.43 4.38 -11.70
CA VAL A 912 -44.16 4.99 -11.30
C VAL A 912 -43.09 4.50 -12.27
N ILE A 913 -42.21 5.40 -12.69
CA ILE A 913 -41.04 5.11 -13.51
C ILE A 913 -39.84 5.61 -12.73
N ASP A 914 -39.05 4.69 -12.18
CA ASP A 914 -37.85 4.98 -11.41
C ASP A 914 -36.60 4.74 -12.25
N THR A 915 -35.64 5.66 -12.17
CA THR A 915 -34.30 5.48 -12.74
C THR A 915 -33.26 6.14 -11.84
N PRO A 916 -32.10 5.50 -11.61
CA PRO A 916 -30.95 6.22 -11.07
C PRO A 916 -30.48 7.25 -12.10
N ALA A 917 -30.06 8.42 -11.62
CA ALA A 917 -29.58 9.52 -12.46
C ALA A 917 -28.38 10.23 -11.81
N THR A 918 -27.49 10.76 -12.65
CA THR A 918 -26.44 11.70 -12.25
C THR A 918 -26.78 13.10 -12.79
N ALA A 919 -25.99 14.12 -12.42
CA ALA A 919 -26.18 15.47 -12.96
C ALA A 919 -25.95 15.47 -14.49
N GLY A 920 -26.91 15.99 -15.25
CA GLY A 920 -26.92 15.93 -16.72
C GLY A 920 -28.34 15.99 -17.29
N GLU A 921 -28.46 15.82 -18.61
CA GLU A 921 -29.75 15.64 -19.28
C GLU A 921 -30.21 14.19 -19.13
N LEU A 922 -31.45 14.00 -18.66
CA LEU A 922 -32.09 12.70 -18.52
C LEU A 922 -33.33 12.62 -19.42
N THR A 923 -33.50 11.45 -20.03
CA THR A 923 -34.67 11.11 -20.84
C THR A 923 -35.42 9.95 -20.21
N LEU A 924 -36.73 10.10 -20.06
CA LEU A 924 -37.66 9.03 -19.66
C LEU A 924 -38.78 8.92 -20.67
N ALA A 925 -39.36 7.72 -20.83
CA ALA A 925 -40.46 7.49 -21.77
C ALA A 925 -41.61 6.70 -21.13
N TRP A 926 -42.83 6.96 -21.60
CA TRP A 926 -44.03 6.24 -21.20
C TRP A 926 -44.88 5.87 -22.42
N ASP A 927 -45.26 4.60 -22.48
CA ASP A 927 -46.01 3.96 -23.57
C ASP A 927 -47.53 3.96 -23.35
N GLY A 928 -48.03 4.73 -22.38
CA GLY A 928 -49.46 4.80 -22.09
C GLY A 928 -50.02 3.60 -21.31
N ARG A 929 -49.17 2.76 -20.70
CA ARG A 929 -49.62 1.62 -19.88
C ARG A 929 -49.56 1.87 -18.38
N ASP A 930 -50.51 1.30 -17.63
CA ASP A 930 -50.50 1.26 -16.16
C ASP A 930 -49.55 0.20 -15.59
N GLU A 931 -49.43 0.10 -14.26
CA GLU A 931 -48.60 -0.91 -13.58
C GLU A 931 -48.98 -2.37 -13.90
N SER A 932 -50.22 -2.61 -14.35
CA SER A 932 -50.69 -3.94 -14.76
C SER A 932 -50.44 -4.22 -16.25
N GLY A 933 -49.78 -3.30 -16.97
CA GLY A 933 -49.48 -3.40 -18.39
C GLY A 933 -50.67 -3.08 -19.32
N ASN A 934 -51.78 -2.58 -18.78
CA ASN A 934 -52.98 -2.23 -19.56
C ASN A 934 -52.89 -0.80 -20.09
N LEU A 935 -53.39 -0.58 -21.31
CA LEU A 935 -53.47 0.74 -21.90
C LEU A 935 -54.44 1.64 -21.11
N VAL A 936 -54.02 2.85 -20.77
CA VAL A 936 -54.85 3.78 -20.01
C VAL A 936 -55.89 4.47 -20.91
N PRO A 937 -57.10 4.77 -20.43
CA PRO A 937 -58.11 5.46 -21.23
C PRO A 937 -57.63 6.83 -21.75
N PRO A 938 -58.10 7.30 -22.91
CA PRO A 938 -57.83 8.66 -23.39
C PRO A 938 -58.26 9.71 -22.36
N GLY A 939 -57.44 10.73 -22.14
CA GLY A 939 -57.69 11.74 -21.13
C GLY A 939 -56.44 12.52 -20.71
N MET A 940 -56.62 13.39 -19.71
CA MET A 940 -55.53 14.13 -19.10
C MET A 940 -54.99 13.37 -17.88
N TYR A 941 -53.67 13.29 -17.81
CA TYR A 941 -52.92 12.73 -16.68
C TYR A 941 -52.00 13.80 -16.12
N LEU A 942 -51.74 13.73 -14.82
CA LEU A 942 -50.74 14.54 -14.14
C LEU A 942 -49.48 13.70 -14.00
N TYR A 943 -48.31 14.31 -14.16
CA TYR A 943 -47.06 13.67 -13.77
C TYR A 943 -46.39 14.48 -12.67
N GLN A 944 -45.73 13.77 -11.77
CA GLN A 944 -44.86 14.29 -10.73
C GLN A 944 -43.48 13.72 -10.94
N LEU A 945 -42.54 14.59 -11.31
CA LEU A 945 -41.13 14.29 -11.33
C LEU A 945 -40.60 14.56 -9.92
N TYR A 946 -39.90 13.59 -9.33
CA TYR A 946 -39.34 13.68 -7.99
C TYR A 946 -37.86 13.25 -8.00
N LEU A 947 -37.04 13.96 -7.22
CA LEU A 947 -35.61 13.68 -7.05
C LEU A 947 -35.31 13.48 -5.56
N ALA A 948 -34.76 12.32 -5.21
CA ALA A 948 -34.39 11.98 -3.83
C ALA A 948 -33.04 12.60 -3.38
N SER A 949 -32.86 13.92 -3.55
CA SER A 949 -31.65 14.65 -3.13
C SER A 949 -31.70 15.05 -1.65
N ASP A 950 -30.57 15.35 -1.00
CA ASP A 950 -30.47 15.86 0.39
C ASP A 950 -30.52 17.40 0.51
N THR A 951 -30.63 18.13 -0.60
CA THR A 951 -30.63 19.62 -0.62
C THR A 951 -31.96 20.24 -0.16
N ASP A 952 -31.98 21.52 0.26
CA ASP A 952 -33.19 22.20 0.77
C ASP A 952 -34.14 22.73 -0.35
N ASP A 953 -33.71 22.71 -1.62
CA ASP A 953 -34.45 23.25 -2.77
C ASP A 953 -35.41 22.25 -3.44
N SER A 954 -36.22 22.71 -4.41
CA SER A 954 -37.39 21.98 -4.92
C SER A 954 -37.06 20.61 -5.56
N LYS A 955 -37.31 19.55 -4.80
CA LYS A 955 -37.21 18.13 -5.18
C LYS A 955 -38.36 17.59 -6.05
N GLN A 956 -39.16 18.47 -6.64
CA GLN A 956 -40.30 18.04 -7.47
C GLN A 956 -40.73 19.05 -8.53
N GLN A 957 -41.17 18.55 -9.69
CA GLN A 957 -41.88 19.31 -10.71
C GLN A 957 -43.16 18.59 -11.14
N LEU A 958 -44.21 19.36 -11.42
CA LEU A 958 -45.53 18.86 -11.82
C LEU A 958 -45.86 19.33 -13.23
N GLY A 959 -46.52 18.48 -14.01
CA GLY A 959 -47.05 18.85 -15.31
C GLY A 959 -48.19 17.94 -15.76
N THR A 960 -48.61 18.11 -17.01
CA THR A 960 -49.77 17.39 -17.57
C THR A 960 -49.43 16.70 -18.88
N ILE A 961 -50.00 15.52 -19.10
CA ILE A 961 -49.89 14.75 -20.34
C ILE A 961 -51.27 14.40 -20.84
N ALA A 962 -51.48 14.57 -22.14
CA ALA A 962 -52.68 14.17 -22.83
C ALA A 962 -52.45 12.84 -23.57
N VAL A 963 -53.31 11.86 -23.29
CA VAL A 963 -53.38 10.59 -24.03
C VAL A 963 -54.58 10.66 -24.99
N ALA A 964 -54.37 10.41 -26.27
CA ALA A 964 -55.42 10.39 -27.28
C ALA A 964 -55.21 9.23 -28.26
N TYR A 965 -56.22 8.43 -28.60
CA TYR A 965 -56.12 7.40 -29.64
C TYR A 965 -57.51 6.93 -30.10
#